data_AF-A0A967CGX6-F1
#
_entry.id   AF-A0A967CGX6-F1
#
_cell.length_a   1.000
_cell.length_b   1.000
_cell.length_c   1.000
_cell.angle_alpha   90.00
_cell.angle_beta   90.00
_cell.angle_gamma   90.00
#
_symmetry.space_group_name_H-M   'P 1'
#
loop_
_entity.id
_entity.type
_entity.pdbx_description
1 polymer ?
#
loop_
_entity_poly.entity_id
_entity_poly.type
_entity_poly.pdbx_seq_one_letter_code
_entity_poly.pdbx_strand_id
1 'polypeptide(L)'
;MSIARPVGVNPIDQWPPTVRSYRLAISVGSVRESTPATGTVRGSGLSLASRFGRSGPPARRHAFGGDILDGVGHTTAGEGEQPMSNLRQSNSVNAGVGSSWRIVTGALLQESNSFSPVPTDLAYFETGIFRTGPESLRRAAGTGSELGGFIDEAEAWGVSLIPTVHACAATGGPILPTDRDVLFASYFARLEAALRGGPVDGVLLSLHGSWVAADDEDLDGRLLEETRRRVGPSAVVVCTLDLHANITSRMATNADALVGYASYPHLDMRETGVRGARLLFGALSGGPRPRTVFRKLPLVVPPENSQTTGGPVAVAKAAEAKVGKLPGVLSTSLFTVQPWLDVSDLGCSCVVVLDRSATAVELAGASDGMTSVLQALWDVRDEVRVDLVDPGVAVREAIRGNSASVITNSRNASGTGPVLLVDSADSPSAGACGDSSTLLRAIIDAAPSRETRVLLTLVDPQAARVGRSQDGSRVTVDLGGSFDHALFEKVRFGGIARHVEDTTVRFGAGVGDGLTAELGDVTVIEGDDGPDSAPGLSVMVMSRPVACYDPEIYRVAGLSPENASVVVVKSATNFRWTYGPIARGWIYVDTPGAATPNLKSLPFTRISRPRSPWDEISEPLPSDHDAFGDAHKRAYARANGSLPGGVTAGARANASLGFPFYVSRASGSTVFDIGHRPYIDLVTSNGAALVGHGHPRINEAVTQALNEGMACAYDGPAQIELAERLCDAIPSFERVRFTTSGTEATFYAIRLARAATGRTRIIKFEGHFHGYNNPLAFSMWPSPDPAISGPLGSPRAMPETSGLPPSSFAEVTVVPFNEPEILLKTLDVIGHETAAVILEPINYDAGCVVPDPGYLELVRRETEKRGIVLIFDEILSGFRTGVSGAQGYFGVTPDLSTVGKALGGGVPLSAFGGRADLMSVLSPTGPAIHTGTYNAHLIPVRAGIAFLDVISDPDFYPEVLRLSNILHTELRKAFASAGLPVRVQGLGARFAMYFGLEPDVQVTRYRHAATYDRILHRAWAKEMVKRGVYTTPVWHHGISAAHSESDILEIASRAFDSARAVMGSKVAQSN
;
A
#
# COMPACT_ATOMS: atom_id res chain seq x y z
N MET A 1 5.53 35.46 42.24
CA MET A 1 6.69 35.91 41.44
C MET A 1 6.22 36.11 40.02
N SER A 2 6.15 37.38 39.60
CA SER A 2 5.90 37.81 38.22
C SER A 2 7.22 37.73 37.45
N ILE A 3 7.23 37.12 36.26
CA ILE A 3 8.36 37.21 35.33
C ILE A 3 7.80 37.57 33.96
N ALA A 4 8.30 38.69 33.44
CA ALA A 4 7.88 39.38 32.23
C ALA A 4 8.28 38.65 30.94
N ARG A 5 7.47 38.84 29.89
CA ARG A 5 7.79 38.44 28.50
C ARG A 5 8.77 39.44 27.87
N PRO A 6 9.80 39.02 27.11
CA PRO A 6 10.49 39.89 26.18
C PRO A 6 9.65 40.03 24.91
N VAL A 7 9.49 41.27 24.46
CA VAL A 7 9.03 41.62 23.11
C VAL A 7 10.22 41.43 22.15
N GLY A 8 10.06 40.61 21.12
CA GLY A 8 11.09 40.33 20.12
C GLY A 8 10.50 40.04 18.75
N VAL A 9 10.58 41.05 17.88
CA VAL A 9 10.68 41.08 16.40
C VAL A 9 10.02 39.94 15.59
N ASN A 10 9.07 40.32 14.73
CA ASN A 10 8.42 39.48 13.72
C ASN A 10 9.44 39.08 12.61
N PRO A 11 9.56 37.80 12.20
CA PRO A 11 10.53 37.37 11.17
C PRO A 11 10.29 37.92 9.75
N ILE A 12 9.24 38.74 9.57
CA ILE A 12 8.82 39.35 8.30
C ILE A 12 9.73 40.50 7.84
N ASP A 13 10.67 40.97 8.67
CA ASP A 13 11.55 42.11 8.35
C ASP A 13 12.96 41.73 7.84
N GLN A 14 13.22 40.46 7.50
CA GLN A 14 14.51 40.02 6.92
C GLN A 14 14.45 39.67 5.42
N TRP A 15 13.35 39.98 4.72
CA TRP A 15 13.20 39.66 3.30
C TRP A 15 13.45 40.90 2.40
N PRO A 16 14.01 40.73 1.19
CA PRO A 16 14.28 41.84 0.28
C PRO A 16 13.00 42.62 -0.10
N PRO A 17 13.10 43.94 -0.39
CA PRO A 17 11.93 44.82 -0.57
C PRO A 17 11.04 44.52 -1.80
N THR A 18 11.39 43.54 -2.63
CA THR A 18 10.76 43.29 -3.94
C THR A 18 9.38 42.65 -3.88
N VAL A 19 8.92 42.18 -2.71
CA VAL A 19 7.65 41.43 -2.56
C VAL A 19 6.52 42.27 -1.94
N ARG A 20 6.79 43.49 -1.42
CA ARG A 20 5.79 44.26 -0.64
C ARG A 20 4.92 45.27 -1.42
N SER A 21 5.09 45.45 -2.72
CA SER A 21 4.43 46.57 -3.42
C SER A 21 3.77 46.19 -4.75
N TYR A 22 2.64 45.48 -4.70
CA TYR A 22 1.64 45.48 -5.78
C TYR A 22 0.22 45.37 -5.19
N ARG A 23 -0.50 46.49 -5.11
CA ARG A 23 -1.94 46.57 -4.77
C ARG A 23 -2.66 47.46 -5.81
N LEU A 24 -3.81 46.94 -6.28
CA LEU A 24 -4.91 47.56 -7.07
C LEU A 24 -4.64 48.01 -8.52
N ALA A 25 -5.35 47.41 -9.49
CA ALA A 25 -6.63 47.92 -10.02
C ALA A 25 -7.13 47.04 -11.19
N ILE A 26 -8.37 46.56 -11.16
CA ILE A 26 -9.12 46.16 -12.38
C ILE A 26 -10.52 46.74 -12.27
N SER A 27 -10.87 47.61 -13.23
CA SER A 27 -12.21 48.15 -13.46
C SER A 27 -13.00 47.25 -14.40
N VAL A 28 -14.32 47.24 -14.22
CA VAL A 28 -15.26 46.41 -14.99
C VAL A 28 -15.72 47.18 -16.22
N GLY A 29 -15.38 46.69 -17.42
CA GLY A 29 -15.96 47.13 -18.69
C GLY A 29 -17.31 46.45 -18.94
N SER A 30 -18.33 47.25 -19.22
CA SER A 30 -19.69 46.81 -19.54
C SER A 30 -19.80 46.39 -21.01
N VAL A 31 -20.47 45.26 -21.28
CA VAL A 31 -20.84 44.83 -22.65
C VAL A 31 -22.35 45.02 -22.83
N ARG A 32 -22.69 45.66 -23.95
CA ARG A 32 -24.06 45.98 -24.40
C ARG A 32 -24.80 44.75 -24.91
N GLU A 33 -26.10 44.74 -24.65
CA GLU A 33 -27.10 43.83 -25.19
C GLU A 33 -27.28 43.97 -26.71
N SER A 34 -27.58 42.85 -27.38
CA SER A 34 -28.36 42.86 -28.63
C SER A 34 -29.31 41.66 -28.67
N THR A 35 -30.57 41.95 -28.99
CA THR A 35 -31.75 41.06 -29.03
C THR A 35 -31.89 40.36 -30.39
N PRO A 36 -32.70 39.29 -30.49
CA PRO A 36 -32.65 38.30 -31.58
C PRO A 36 -33.66 38.58 -32.69
N ALA A 37 -33.39 38.03 -33.88
CA ALA A 37 -34.36 37.95 -34.98
C ALA A 37 -34.74 36.50 -35.27
N THR A 38 -36.04 36.32 -35.41
CA THR A 38 -36.83 35.11 -35.63
C THR A 38 -36.77 34.62 -37.08
N GLY A 39 -37.02 33.32 -37.28
CA GLY A 39 -37.24 32.75 -38.61
C GLY A 39 -37.68 31.29 -38.53
N THR A 40 -38.99 31.05 -38.56
CA THR A 40 -39.63 29.74 -38.75
C THR A 40 -39.70 29.41 -40.25
N VAL A 41 -39.74 28.12 -40.60
CA VAL A 41 -40.84 27.46 -41.35
C VAL A 41 -40.39 26.09 -41.91
N ARG A 42 -41.17 25.05 -41.52
CA ARG A 42 -41.70 23.85 -42.24
C ARG A 42 -40.93 23.32 -43.47
N GLY A 43 -40.84 22.01 -43.72
CA GLY A 43 -41.51 20.85 -43.15
C GLY A 43 -41.44 19.65 -44.11
N SER A 44 -42.13 18.56 -43.74
CA SER A 44 -42.44 17.32 -44.50
C SER A 44 -41.23 16.45 -44.92
N GLY A 45 -41.23 15.12 -44.79
CA GLY A 45 -42.27 14.14 -44.50
C GLY A 45 -41.95 12.85 -45.28
N LEU A 46 -42.38 11.70 -44.73
CA LEU A 46 -42.47 10.36 -45.35
C LEU A 46 -41.12 9.60 -45.47
N SER A 47 -40.82 8.50 -44.77
CA SER A 47 -41.52 7.27 -44.35
C SER A 47 -41.42 6.10 -45.34
N LEU A 48 -41.23 4.92 -44.72
CA LEU A 48 -41.38 3.54 -45.20
C LEU A 48 -40.27 2.99 -46.10
N ALA A 49 -39.92 1.70 -46.05
CA ALA A 49 -40.04 0.59 -45.09
C ALA A 49 -39.51 -0.65 -45.82
N SER A 50 -39.03 -1.63 -45.04
CA SER A 50 -39.13 -3.08 -45.31
C SER A 50 -38.23 -3.68 -46.40
N ARG A 51 -37.76 -4.93 -46.36
CA ARG A 51 -37.77 -6.06 -45.39
C ARG A 51 -36.96 -7.20 -46.08
N PHE A 52 -36.68 -8.25 -45.30
CA PHE A 52 -36.31 -9.63 -45.67
C PHE A 52 -34.85 -9.87 -46.09
N GLY A 53 -34.16 -10.93 -45.66
CA GLY A 53 -34.52 -12.02 -44.76
C GLY A 53 -33.53 -13.19 -44.85
N ARG A 54 -33.24 -13.78 -43.68
CA ARG A 54 -33.02 -15.21 -43.36
C ARG A 54 -31.77 -16.00 -43.82
N SER A 55 -31.23 -16.72 -42.80
CA SER A 55 -30.62 -18.09 -42.75
C SER A 55 -29.34 -18.35 -43.53
N GLY A 56 -28.31 -19.07 -43.07
CA GLY A 56 -28.07 -19.97 -41.94
C GLY A 56 -26.64 -20.58 -42.10
N PRO A 57 -26.19 -21.52 -41.24
CA PRO A 57 -24.78 -21.68 -40.78
C PRO A 57 -24.11 -22.99 -41.32
N PRO A 58 -23.14 -23.65 -40.65
CA PRO A 58 -21.85 -23.29 -40.00
C PRO A 58 -20.65 -24.15 -40.53
N ALA A 59 -19.38 -23.84 -40.19
CA ALA A 59 -18.36 -24.89 -39.90
C ALA A 59 -17.03 -24.35 -39.35
N ARG A 60 -16.34 -25.25 -38.64
CA ARG A 60 -15.22 -25.13 -37.70
C ARG A 60 -13.80 -25.19 -38.33
N ARG A 61 -12.84 -24.65 -37.55
CA ARG A 61 -11.53 -25.22 -37.09
C ARG A 61 -10.20 -24.86 -37.81
N HIS A 62 -9.27 -24.40 -36.94
CA HIS A 62 -7.80 -24.54 -36.89
C HIS A 62 -6.89 -23.82 -37.90
N ALA A 63 -6.01 -22.94 -37.40
CA ALA A 63 -4.57 -23.19 -37.11
C ALA A 63 -3.71 -21.91 -37.21
N PHE A 64 -2.56 -21.96 -36.53
CA PHE A 64 -1.55 -20.92 -36.28
C PHE A 64 -0.69 -20.50 -37.50
N GLY A 65 -0.04 -19.34 -37.37
CA GLY A 65 1.04 -18.78 -38.21
C GLY A 65 0.57 -17.47 -38.87
N GLY A 66 1.15 -16.30 -38.66
CA GLY A 66 2.56 -15.94 -38.59
C GLY A 66 2.84 -14.98 -39.75
N ASP A 67 3.31 -13.78 -39.41
CA ASP A 67 3.98 -12.78 -40.26
C ASP A 67 3.19 -11.67 -41.02
N ILE A 68 3.48 -10.44 -40.54
CA ILE A 68 4.01 -9.27 -41.28
C ILE A 68 3.02 -8.34 -42.00
N LEU A 69 2.91 -7.15 -41.40
CA LEU A 69 2.96 -5.79 -41.98
C LEU A 69 2.60 -5.65 -43.46
N ASP A 70 1.48 -4.97 -43.74
CA ASP A 70 1.43 -3.76 -44.58
C ASP A 70 -0.02 -3.32 -44.80
N GLY A 71 -0.28 -2.02 -44.67
CA GLY A 71 -1.52 -1.41 -45.17
C GLY A 71 -2.28 -0.51 -44.19
N VAL A 72 -1.66 0.55 -43.67
CA VAL A 72 -2.41 1.68 -43.08
C VAL A 72 -2.68 2.69 -44.19
N GLY A 73 -3.79 2.52 -44.89
CA GLY A 73 -4.35 3.53 -45.77
C GLY A 73 -5.04 4.63 -44.95
N HIS A 74 -4.73 5.88 -45.26
CA HIS A 74 -5.45 7.04 -44.78
C HIS A 74 -6.95 6.96 -45.11
N THR A 75 -7.80 6.96 -44.08
CA THR A 75 -9.21 7.33 -44.23
C THR A 75 -9.56 8.44 -43.25
N THR A 76 -10.07 9.50 -43.87
CA THR A 76 -10.61 10.75 -43.33
C THR A 76 -11.60 10.54 -42.19
N ALA A 77 -11.58 11.51 -41.27
CA ALA A 77 -12.53 11.70 -40.18
C ALA A 77 -13.98 11.47 -40.64
N GLY A 78 -14.59 10.41 -40.12
CA GLY A 78 -16.00 10.09 -40.24
C GLY A 78 -16.51 9.70 -38.86
N GLU A 79 -17.47 10.48 -38.39
CA GLU A 79 -18.29 10.36 -37.19
C GLU A 79 -18.36 8.96 -36.56
N GLY A 80 -17.85 8.85 -35.34
CA GLY A 80 -18.04 7.72 -34.45
C GLY A 80 -18.77 8.16 -33.19
N GLU A 81 -20.01 8.63 -33.34
CA GLU A 81 -20.93 8.73 -32.20
C GLU A 81 -21.11 7.34 -31.57
N GLN A 82 -20.70 7.18 -30.31
CA GLN A 82 -21.17 6.04 -29.52
C GLN A 82 -22.66 6.23 -29.20
N PRO A 83 -23.54 5.27 -29.52
CA PRO A 83 -24.90 5.31 -29.02
C PRO A 83 -24.90 4.84 -27.56
N MET A 84 -24.93 5.80 -26.63
CA MET A 84 -25.40 5.61 -25.25
C MET A 84 -26.93 5.40 -25.26
N SER A 85 -27.41 4.30 -25.84
CA SER A 85 -28.85 4.08 -26.01
C SER A 85 -29.55 3.41 -24.83
N ASN A 86 -28.87 3.08 -23.73
CA ASN A 86 -29.52 2.44 -22.57
C ASN A 86 -29.73 3.35 -21.34
N LEU A 87 -29.38 4.64 -21.43
CA LEU A 87 -29.65 5.61 -20.33
C LEU A 87 -30.32 6.92 -20.80
N ARG A 88 -30.57 7.11 -22.10
CA ARG A 88 -31.30 8.29 -22.62
C ARG A 88 -32.83 8.15 -22.64
N GLN A 89 -33.39 6.94 -22.45
CA GLN A 89 -34.84 6.72 -22.61
C GLN A 89 -35.72 7.08 -21.39
N SER A 90 -35.20 7.69 -20.33
CA SER A 90 -36.03 8.07 -19.16
C SER A 90 -36.08 9.58 -18.83
N ASN A 91 -35.44 10.45 -19.61
CA ASN A 91 -35.22 11.85 -19.21
C ASN A 91 -36.39 12.82 -19.40
N SER A 92 -37.64 12.35 -19.43
CA SER A 92 -38.81 13.26 -19.37
C SER A 92 -39.55 13.21 -18.03
N VAL A 93 -39.00 12.59 -16.98
CA VAL A 93 -39.74 12.35 -15.71
C VAL A 93 -39.13 13.01 -14.45
N ASN A 94 -37.89 13.50 -14.47
CA ASN A 94 -37.18 13.84 -13.22
C ASN A 94 -37.24 15.31 -12.73
N ALA A 95 -38.08 16.17 -13.31
CA ALA A 95 -38.11 17.62 -13.00
C ALA A 95 -38.62 18.01 -11.59
N GLY A 96 -38.68 17.08 -10.63
CA GLY A 96 -39.12 17.35 -9.25
C GLY A 96 -38.42 16.57 -8.14
N VAL A 97 -37.40 15.74 -8.44
CA VAL A 97 -36.77 14.85 -7.45
C VAL A 97 -35.54 15.49 -6.77
N GLY A 98 -34.83 16.40 -7.45
CA GLY A 98 -33.56 16.96 -6.97
C GLY A 98 -33.66 18.22 -6.08
N SER A 99 -34.80 18.91 -6.04
CA SER A 99 -34.92 20.24 -5.41
C SER A 99 -34.77 20.25 -3.88
N SER A 100 -34.73 19.08 -3.23
CA SER A 100 -34.56 18.94 -1.78
C SER A 100 -33.15 18.55 -1.34
N TRP A 101 -32.25 18.15 -2.26
CA TRP A 101 -30.91 17.70 -1.88
C TRP A 101 -29.98 18.87 -1.56
N ARG A 102 -29.19 18.71 -0.51
CA ARG A 102 -28.21 19.69 -0.03
C ARG A 102 -26.81 19.25 -0.44
N ILE A 103 -26.33 19.78 -1.56
CA ILE A 103 -25.05 19.36 -2.16
C ILE A 103 -24.01 20.45 -1.98
N VAL A 104 -22.93 20.13 -1.26
CA VAL A 104 -21.80 21.06 -1.09
C VAL A 104 -20.83 20.91 -2.24
N THR A 105 -20.32 22.02 -2.77
CA THR A 105 -19.32 21.99 -3.84
C THR A 105 -18.11 22.87 -3.53
N GLY A 106 -16.93 22.47 -4.01
CA GLY A 106 -15.69 23.23 -3.89
C GLY A 106 -14.62 22.76 -4.87
N ALA A 107 -13.61 23.59 -5.07
CA ALA A 107 -12.46 23.30 -5.90
C ALA A 107 -11.18 23.84 -5.22
N LEU A 108 -10.20 22.96 -5.01
CA LEU A 108 -8.89 23.31 -4.42
C LEU A 108 -7.82 22.56 -5.23
N LEU A 109 -7.25 23.23 -6.23
CA LEU A 109 -6.30 22.64 -7.16
C LEU A 109 -4.92 23.29 -7.00
N GLN A 110 -3.94 22.47 -6.71
CA GLN A 110 -2.53 22.82 -6.81
C GLN A 110 -1.77 21.56 -7.17
N GLU A 111 -0.93 21.67 -8.18
CA GLU A 111 0.01 20.63 -8.57
C GLU A 111 1.37 20.93 -7.95
N SER A 112 1.86 20.05 -7.09
CA SER A 112 3.17 20.25 -6.46
C SER A 112 4.31 19.66 -7.31
N ASN A 113 5.46 20.31 -7.27
CA ASN A 113 6.76 19.77 -7.67
C ASN A 113 7.69 19.88 -6.47
N SER A 114 8.08 18.75 -5.87
CA SER A 114 8.90 18.70 -4.64
C SER A 114 10.30 19.29 -4.81
N PHE A 115 10.78 19.42 -6.05
CA PHE A 115 12.10 19.94 -6.38
C PHE A 115 12.07 21.39 -6.85
N SER A 116 10.89 22.02 -6.92
CA SER A 116 10.78 23.43 -7.24
C SER A 116 11.48 24.27 -6.16
N PRO A 117 12.34 25.23 -6.54
CA PRO A 117 13.07 26.06 -5.58
C PRO A 117 12.17 27.10 -4.89
N VAL A 118 10.97 27.35 -5.42
CA VAL A 118 10.04 28.34 -4.89
C VAL A 118 8.82 27.62 -4.31
N PRO A 119 8.57 27.70 -2.98
CA PRO A 119 7.37 27.13 -2.38
C PRO A 119 6.12 27.88 -2.83
N THR A 120 5.00 27.17 -2.85
CA THR A 120 3.69 27.82 -3.10
C THR A 120 3.22 28.52 -1.82
N ASP A 121 2.75 29.76 -1.93
CA ASP A 121 2.13 30.52 -0.84
C ASP A 121 0.69 30.92 -1.21
N LEU A 122 0.00 31.68 -0.34
CA LEU A 122 -1.35 32.19 -0.67
C LEU A 122 -1.37 33.12 -1.90
N ALA A 123 -0.27 33.84 -2.19
CA ALA A 123 -0.21 34.77 -3.29
C ALA A 123 -0.30 34.05 -4.66
N TYR A 124 0.22 32.82 -4.74
CA TYR A 124 0.03 31.95 -5.89
C TYR A 124 -1.46 31.66 -6.19
N PHE A 125 -2.28 31.45 -5.15
CA PHE A 125 -3.73 31.26 -5.32
C PHE A 125 -4.45 32.57 -5.64
N GLU A 126 -4.05 33.69 -5.02
CA GLU A 126 -4.64 35.00 -5.27
C GLU A 126 -4.41 35.49 -6.72
N THR A 127 -3.24 35.18 -7.28
CA THR A 127 -2.88 35.50 -8.66
C THR A 127 -3.45 34.52 -9.69
N GLY A 128 -3.73 33.27 -9.28
CA GLY A 128 -4.52 32.32 -10.05
C GLY A 128 -6.02 32.54 -9.86
N ILE A 129 -6.68 31.60 -9.17
CA ILE A 129 -8.09 31.71 -8.79
C ILE A 129 -8.18 31.58 -7.28
N PHE A 130 -8.72 32.61 -6.61
CA PHE A 130 -9.19 32.47 -5.23
C PHE A 130 -10.52 33.20 -5.05
N ARG A 131 -11.60 32.42 -4.97
CA ARG A 131 -12.98 32.88 -4.86
C ARG A 131 -13.71 32.06 -3.83
N THR A 132 -14.70 32.66 -3.16
CA THR A 132 -15.45 31.99 -2.11
C THR A 132 -16.94 32.30 -2.19
N GLY A 133 -17.77 31.39 -1.67
CA GLY A 133 -19.23 31.54 -1.67
C GLY A 133 -19.81 31.64 -3.10
N PRO A 134 -20.99 32.26 -3.29
CA PRO A 134 -21.69 32.27 -4.59
C PRO A 134 -20.91 32.80 -5.78
N GLU A 135 -19.88 33.64 -5.55
CA GLU A 135 -19.02 34.14 -6.62
C GLU A 135 -18.18 33.02 -7.27
N SER A 136 -17.84 31.98 -6.51
CA SER A 136 -17.07 30.85 -7.07
C SER A 136 -17.82 30.12 -8.17
N LEU A 137 -19.14 29.95 -8.02
CA LEU A 137 -19.99 29.30 -9.03
C LEU A 137 -20.27 30.22 -10.21
N ARG A 138 -20.61 31.49 -9.96
CA ARG A 138 -20.88 32.44 -11.05
C ARG A 138 -19.73 32.58 -12.03
N ARG A 139 -18.49 32.50 -11.54
CA ARG A 139 -17.28 32.60 -12.38
C ARG A 139 -16.87 31.29 -13.03
N ALA A 140 -17.26 30.15 -12.46
CA ALA A 140 -17.01 28.83 -13.05
C ALA A 140 -18.11 28.42 -14.05
N ALA A 141 -19.30 29.00 -13.97
CA ALA A 141 -20.39 28.73 -14.91
C ALA A 141 -19.96 29.03 -16.36
N GLY A 142 -20.20 28.07 -17.25
CA GLY A 142 -19.86 28.19 -18.67
C GLY A 142 -18.37 28.08 -19.00
N THR A 143 -17.49 27.82 -18.03
CA THR A 143 -16.06 27.56 -18.28
C THR A 143 -15.81 26.08 -18.59
N GLY A 144 -14.60 25.79 -19.09
CA GLY A 144 -14.14 24.43 -19.33
C GLY A 144 -13.70 23.67 -18.07
N SER A 145 -13.93 24.17 -16.86
CA SER A 145 -13.46 23.51 -15.63
C SER A 145 -14.42 22.44 -15.10
N GLU A 146 -13.95 21.57 -14.21
CA GLU A 146 -14.79 20.56 -13.56
C GLU A 146 -15.90 21.20 -12.73
N LEU A 147 -15.60 22.33 -12.08
CA LEU A 147 -16.61 23.10 -11.35
C LEU A 147 -17.70 23.65 -12.29
N GLY A 148 -17.35 24.03 -13.53
CA GLY A 148 -18.31 24.35 -14.57
C GLY A 148 -19.20 23.14 -14.93
N GLY A 149 -18.59 21.97 -15.08
CA GLY A 149 -19.32 20.71 -15.31
C GLY A 149 -20.24 20.29 -14.16
N PHE A 150 -19.84 20.54 -12.90
CA PHE A 150 -20.71 20.34 -11.74
C PHE A 150 -21.97 21.22 -11.79
N ILE A 151 -21.80 22.49 -12.20
CA ILE A 151 -22.90 23.45 -12.31
C ILE A 151 -23.87 23.01 -13.41
N ASP A 152 -23.37 22.67 -14.59
CA ASP A 152 -24.22 22.26 -15.72
C ASP A 152 -25.09 21.04 -15.38
N GLU A 153 -24.49 20.01 -14.76
CA GLU A 153 -25.24 18.81 -14.37
C GLU A 153 -26.19 19.11 -13.20
N ALA A 154 -25.82 19.97 -12.25
CA ALA A 154 -26.74 20.38 -11.19
C ALA A 154 -27.97 21.13 -11.74
N GLU A 155 -27.79 22.02 -12.71
CA GLU A 155 -28.88 22.71 -13.40
C GLU A 155 -29.79 21.73 -14.15
N ALA A 156 -29.21 20.74 -14.86
CA ALA A 156 -29.97 19.70 -15.55
C ALA A 156 -30.83 18.84 -14.61
N TRP A 157 -30.41 18.66 -13.35
CA TRP A 157 -31.15 17.92 -12.32
C TRP A 157 -32.04 18.81 -11.44
N GLY A 158 -32.03 20.14 -11.64
CA GLY A 158 -32.77 21.08 -10.81
C GLY A 158 -32.25 21.17 -9.37
N VAL A 159 -30.96 20.91 -9.15
CA VAL A 159 -30.29 20.91 -7.85
C VAL A 159 -29.56 22.23 -7.64
N SER A 160 -29.72 22.84 -6.47
CA SER A 160 -28.94 24.03 -6.07
C SER A 160 -27.68 23.61 -5.31
N LEU A 161 -26.51 24.03 -5.81
CA LEU A 161 -25.23 23.76 -5.15
C LEU A 161 -24.95 24.77 -4.03
N ILE A 162 -24.38 24.28 -2.92
CA ILE A 162 -23.92 25.09 -1.79
C ILE A 162 -22.42 25.34 -1.97
N PRO A 163 -22.00 26.57 -2.33
CA PRO A 163 -20.61 26.85 -2.65
C PRO A 163 -19.73 27.00 -1.41
N THR A 164 -18.50 26.48 -1.49
CA THR A 164 -17.44 26.71 -0.51
C THR A 164 -16.35 27.62 -1.09
N VAL A 165 -15.27 27.05 -1.61
CA VAL A 165 -14.08 27.72 -2.13
C VAL A 165 -13.81 27.24 -3.55
N HIS A 166 -13.34 28.14 -4.41
CA HIS A 166 -12.68 27.82 -5.67
C HIS A 166 -11.29 28.46 -5.62
N ALA A 167 -10.30 27.62 -5.36
CA ALA A 167 -8.90 27.97 -5.21
C ALA A 167 -8.09 27.16 -6.23
N CYS A 168 -7.38 27.82 -7.14
CA CYS A 168 -6.50 27.19 -8.11
C CYS A 168 -5.20 27.99 -8.17
N ALA A 169 -4.07 27.32 -7.96
CA ALA A 169 -2.75 27.90 -8.15
C ALA A 169 -2.06 27.22 -9.34
N ALA A 170 -1.12 27.94 -9.97
CA ALA A 170 -0.21 27.33 -10.93
C ALA A 170 0.66 26.24 -10.26
N THR A 171 1.18 25.31 -11.05
CA THR A 171 2.14 24.31 -10.60
C THR A 171 3.35 24.99 -9.95
N GLY A 172 3.79 24.48 -8.80
CA GLY A 172 4.88 25.10 -8.04
C GLY A 172 5.39 24.19 -6.92
N GLY A 173 6.28 24.71 -6.08
CA GLY A 173 6.80 23.97 -4.93
C GLY A 173 5.74 23.59 -3.90
N PRO A 174 6.09 22.72 -2.93
CA PRO A 174 5.19 22.37 -1.84
C PRO A 174 4.61 23.62 -1.16
N ILE A 175 3.34 23.58 -0.79
CA ILE A 175 2.71 24.73 -0.14
C ILE A 175 3.26 24.94 1.28
N LEU A 176 3.41 26.20 1.68
CA LEU A 176 3.72 26.54 3.06
C LEU A 176 2.59 26.06 4.01
N PRO A 177 2.92 25.34 5.12
CA PRO A 177 1.91 24.80 6.02
C PRO A 177 0.93 25.85 6.57
N THR A 178 1.41 27.06 6.85
CA THR A 178 0.58 28.18 7.33
C THR A 178 -0.46 28.64 6.31
N ASP A 179 -0.10 28.62 5.03
CA ASP A 179 -0.95 29.06 3.93
C ASP A 179 -1.98 27.99 3.54
N ARG A 180 -1.57 26.72 3.58
CA ARG A 180 -2.48 25.58 3.53
C ARG A 180 -3.58 25.72 4.59
N ASP A 181 -3.19 25.98 5.84
CA ASP A 181 -4.13 26.05 6.96
C ASP A 181 -5.18 27.15 6.75
N VAL A 182 -4.83 28.27 6.13
CA VAL A 182 -5.77 29.33 5.75
C VAL A 182 -6.77 28.85 4.69
N LEU A 183 -6.31 28.16 3.66
CA LEU A 183 -7.18 27.60 2.61
C LEU A 183 -8.14 26.55 3.18
N PHE A 184 -7.63 25.63 4.01
CA PHE A 184 -8.42 24.59 4.66
C PHE A 184 -9.45 25.22 5.61
N ALA A 185 -9.05 26.18 6.43
CA ALA A 185 -9.97 26.91 7.30
C ALA A 185 -11.08 27.61 6.50
N SER A 186 -10.75 28.21 5.35
CA SER A 186 -11.72 28.87 4.48
C SER A 186 -12.75 27.89 3.91
N TYR A 187 -12.31 26.70 3.49
CA TYR A 187 -13.18 25.62 3.02
C TYR A 187 -14.05 25.06 4.16
N PHE A 188 -13.45 24.65 5.27
CA PHE A 188 -14.16 24.00 6.37
C PHE A 188 -15.15 24.93 7.08
N ALA A 189 -14.82 26.22 7.25
CA ALA A 189 -15.76 27.17 7.83
C ALA A 189 -17.07 27.29 7.01
N ARG A 190 -16.97 27.11 5.68
CA ARG A 190 -18.13 27.15 4.77
C ARG A 190 -18.86 25.82 4.72
N LEU A 191 -18.13 24.69 4.76
CA LEU A 191 -18.75 23.37 4.93
C LEU A 191 -19.56 23.31 6.24
N GLU A 192 -18.99 23.81 7.34
CA GLU A 192 -19.67 23.88 8.63
C GLU A 192 -20.87 24.83 8.60
N ALA A 193 -20.78 25.94 7.86
CA ALA A 193 -21.94 26.80 7.62
C ALA A 193 -23.06 26.08 6.87
N ALA A 194 -22.73 25.24 5.88
CA ALA A 194 -23.70 24.40 5.20
C ALA A 194 -24.34 23.38 6.15
N LEU A 195 -23.55 22.72 7.00
CA LEU A 195 -24.03 21.72 7.96
C LEU A 195 -24.94 22.31 9.05
N ARG A 196 -24.75 23.58 9.44
CA ARG A 196 -25.67 24.29 10.34
C ARG A 196 -27.09 24.44 9.78
N GLY A 197 -27.23 24.44 8.46
CA GLY A 197 -28.53 24.47 7.79
C GLY A 197 -29.21 23.09 7.67
N GLY A 198 -28.61 22.03 8.21
CA GLY A 198 -29.08 20.65 8.13
C GLY A 198 -28.02 19.71 7.49
N PRO A 199 -28.21 18.38 7.62
CA PRO A 199 -27.31 17.40 7.01
C PRO A 199 -27.19 17.64 5.50
N VAL A 200 -26.03 17.31 4.94
CA VAL A 200 -25.78 17.39 3.50
C VAL A 200 -25.92 16.01 2.89
N ASP A 201 -26.52 15.92 1.71
CA ASP A 201 -26.76 14.64 1.02
C ASP A 201 -25.54 14.21 0.21
N GLY A 202 -24.73 15.17 -0.24
CA GLY A 202 -23.50 14.88 -0.95
C GLY A 202 -22.53 16.04 -1.05
N VAL A 203 -21.31 15.73 -1.48
CA VAL A 203 -20.22 16.67 -1.68
C VAL A 203 -19.58 16.42 -3.04
N LEU A 204 -19.42 17.49 -3.84
CA LEU A 204 -18.62 17.52 -5.06
C LEU A 204 -17.33 18.30 -4.81
N LEU A 205 -16.19 17.67 -5.02
CA LEU A 205 -14.89 18.33 -4.95
C LEU A 205 -14.13 18.16 -6.25
N SER A 206 -13.53 19.24 -6.74
CA SER A 206 -12.50 19.22 -7.78
C SER A 206 -11.17 19.49 -7.13
N LEU A 207 -10.29 18.49 -7.15
CA LEU A 207 -8.95 18.55 -6.58
C LEU A 207 -7.94 18.19 -7.66
N HIS A 208 -6.68 18.59 -7.51
CA HIS A 208 -5.66 18.15 -8.44
C HIS A 208 -5.24 16.70 -8.15
N GLY A 209 -5.02 16.36 -6.86
CA GLY A 209 -4.60 15.03 -6.43
C GLY A 209 -3.09 14.83 -6.31
N SER A 210 -2.29 15.90 -6.43
CA SER A 210 -0.83 15.88 -6.23
C SER A 210 -0.36 17.05 -5.35
N TRP A 211 -1.19 17.45 -4.38
CA TRP A 211 -0.91 18.59 -3.53
C TRP A 211 -0.15 18.15 -2.27
N VAL A 212 1.05 18.70 -2.06
CA VAL A 212 1.90 18.36 -0.90
C VAL A 212 2.35 19.58 -0.11
N ALA A 213 2.66 19.36 1.17
CA ALA A 213 3.37 20.28 2.04
C ALA A 213 4.59 19.58 2.66
N ALA A 214 5.51 20.34 3.26
CA ALA A 214 6.70 19.78 3.89
C ALA A 214 6.38 18.76 5.01
N ASP A 215 5.23 18.91 5.67
CA ASP A 215 4.73 18.12 6.80
C ASP A 215 3.63 17.10 6.43
N ASP A 216 3.17 17.06 5.18
CA ASP A 216 2.10 16.15 4.74
C ASP A 216 2.23 15.81 3.25
N GLU A 217 2.38 14.53 2.94
CA GLU A 217 2.57 14.01 1.58
C GLU A 217 1.26 13.87 0.79
N ASP A 218 0.10 14.08 1.41
CA ASP A 218 -1.22 13.88 0.80
C ASP A 218 -2.27 14.86 1.34
N LEU A 219 -2.21 16.10 0.86
CA LEU A 219 -3.15 17.15 1.26
C LEU A 219 -4.56 16.93 0.68
N ASP A 220 -4.66 16.38 -0.53
CA ASP A 220 -5.94 16.03 -1.14
C ASP A 220 -6.69 14.98 -0.30
N GLY A 221 -5.99 13.93 0.12
CA GLY A 221 -6.51 12.91 1.03
C GLY A 221 -6.84 13.45 2.41
N ARG A 222 -6.06 14.40 2.95
CA ARG A 222 -6.38 15.10 4.21
C ARG A 222 -7.68 15.87 4.11
N LEU A 223 -7.83 16.66 3.05
CA LEU A 223 -9.03 17.45 2.80
C LEU A 223 -10.26 16.53 2.69
N LEU A 224 -10.16 15.41 1.97
CA LEU A 224 -11.22 14.41 1.85
C LEU A 224 -11.55 13.75 3.20
N GLU A 225 -10.55 13.35 3.97
CA GLU A 225 -10.72 12.74 5.28
C GLU A 225 -11.43 13.67 6.28
N GLU A 226 -10.98 14.91 6.33
CA GLU A 226 -11.57 15.94 7.18
C GLU A 226 -12.98 16.35 6.71
N THR A 227 -13.25 16.32 5.40
CA THR A 227 -14.59 16.49 4.84
C THR A 227 -15.49 15.34 5.26
N ARG A 228 -15.05 14.09 5.06
CA ARG A 228 -15.78 12.87 5.43
C ARG A 228 -16.15 12.85 6.91
N ARG A 229 -15.21 13.23 7.79
CA ARG A 229 -15.46 13.32 9.24
C ARG A 229 -16.58 14.30 9.59
N ARG A 230 -16.72 15.41 8.85
CA ARG A 230 -17.73 16.45 9.10
C ARG A 230 -19.10 16.12 8.49
N VAL A 231 -19.14 15.56 7.28
CA VAL A 231 -20.40 15.25 6.58
C VAL A 231 -20.99 13.89 6.96
N GLY A 232 -20.18 13.00 7.54
CA GLY A 232 -20.59 11.68 7.98
C GLY A 232 -20.64 10.62 6.87
N PRO A 233 -20.97 9.37 7.23
CA PRO A 233 -20.92 8.22 6.33
C PRO A 233 -22.13 8.11 5.38
N SER A 234 -23.18 8.89 5.60
CA SER A 234 -24.43 8.84 4.79
C SER A 234 -24.37 9.74 3.56
N ALA A 235 -23.60 10.82 3.60
CA ALA A 235 -23.40 11.74 2.48
C ALA A 235 -22.55 11.07 1.39
N VAL A 236 -22.91 11.26 0.12
CA VAL A 236 -22.13 10.76 -1.02
C VAL A 236 -21.03 11.77 -1.36
N VAL A 237 -19.76 11.40 -1.23
CA VAL A 237 -18.62 12.27 -1.54
C VAL A 237 -17.99 11.83 -2.85
N VAL A 238 -18.05 12.70 -3.86
CA VAL A 238 -17.42 12.49 -5.16
C VAL A 238 -16.33 13.53 -5.38
N CYS A 239 -15.15 13.06 -5.76
CA CYS A 239 -14.00 13.89 -6.07
C CYS A 239 -13.57 13.68 -7.52
N THR A 240 -13.43 14.77 -8.28
CA THR A 240 -12.79 14.76 -9.60
C THR A 240 -11.32 15.15 -9.47
N LEU A 241 -10.47 14.52 -10.26
CA LEU A 241 -9.00 14.59 -10.14
C LEU A 241 -8.33 14.80 -11.50
N ASP A 242 -7.19 15.47 -11.48
CA ASP A 242 -6.27 15.52 -12.61
C ASP A 242 -5.71 14.12 -12.94
N LEU A 243 -5.37 13.86 -14.19
CA LEU A 243 -4.72 12.60 -14.62
C LEU A 243 -3.35 12.40 -13.96
N HIS A 244 -2.68 13.47 -13.52
CA HIS A 244 -1.43 13.44 -12.77
C HIS A 244 -1.62 13.26 -11.24
N ALA A 245 -2.84 12.99 -10.77
CA ALA A 245 -3.06 12.70 -9.36
C ALA A 245 -2.22 11.50 -8.87
N ASN A 246 -1.62 11.63 -7.68
CA ASN A 246 -1.03 10.53 -6.93
C ASN A 246 -2.10 9.89 -6.06
N ILE A 247 -2.77 8.85 -6.55
CA ILE A 247 -3.86 8.20 -5.81
C ILE A 247 -3.34 7.51 -4.55
N THR A 248 -3.90 7.86 -3.39
CA THR A 248 -3.55 7.29 -2.09
C THR A 248 -4.71 6.50 -1.49
N SER A 249 -4.39 5.61 -0.54
CA SER A 249 -5.39 4.90 0.27
C SER A 249 -6.25 5.86 1.11
N ARG A 250 -5.69 7.00 1.53
CA ARG A 250 -6.41 8.02 2.30
C ARG A 250 -7.48 8.69 1.45
N MET A 251 -7.20 9.01 0.17
CA MET A 251 -8.19 9.51 -0.76
C MET A 251 -9.30 8.46 -1.02
N ALA A 252 -8.91 7.23 -1.39
CA ALA A 252 -9.84 6.16 -1.76
C ALA A 252 -10.75 5.70 -0.60
N THR A 253 -10.29 5.82 0.65
CA THR A 253 -11.09 5.48 1.84
C THR A 253 -12.15 6.55 2.15
N ASN A 254 -11.90 7.80 1.80
CA ASN A 254 -12.73 8.93 2.24
C ASN A 254 -13.69 9.45 1.16
N ALA A 255 -13.40 9.20 -0.12
CA ALA A 255 -14.31 9.46 -1.24
C ALA A 255 -15.10 8.20 -1.64
N ASP A 256 -16.40 8.35 -1.91
CA ASP A 256 -17.20 7.26 -2.48
C ASP A 256 -16.84 7.04 -3.97
N ALA A 257 -16.57 8.12 -4.72
CA ALA A 257 -16.05 8.06 -6.09
C ALA A 257 -14.85 8.99 -6.28
N LEU A 258 -13.77 8.46 -6.86
CA LEU A 258 -12.69 9.23 -7.47
C LEU A 258 -12.82 9.14 -8.99
N VAL A 259 -12.84 10.27 -9.68
CA VAL A 259 -13.04 10.34 -11.14
C VAL A 259 -11.94 11.19 -11.78
N GLY A 260 -11.08 10.58 -12.58
CA GLY A 260 -9.97 11.24 -13.24
C GLY A 260 -10.28 11.74 -14.64
N TYR A 261 -9.47 12.69 -15.12
CA TYR A 261 -9.48 13.09 -16.53
C TYR A 261 -9.20 11.90 -17.45
N ALA A 262 -9.88 11.86 -18.60
CA ALA A 262 -9.68 10.84 -19.61
C ALA A 262 -8.57 11.21 -20.59
N SER A 263 -8.21 12.49 -20.71
CA SER A 263 -7.26 12.99 -21.70
C SER A 263 -6.04 13.70 -21.11
N TYR A 264 -4.92 13.48 -21.76
CA TYR A 264 -3.69 14.27 -21.72
C TYR A 264 -3.19 14.50 -23.15
N PRO A 265 -3.00 15.77 -23.60
CA PRO A 265 -3.26 17.02 -22.87
C PRO A 265 -4.70 17.14 -22.36
N HIS A 266 -4.92 17.87 -21.27
CA HIS A 266 -6.21 17.93 -20.57
C HIS A 266 -7.25 18.71 -21.38
N LEU A 267 -8.10 17.98 -22.10
CA LEU A 267 -9.17 18.54 -22.93
C LEU A 267 -10.57 18.23 -22.39
N ASP A 268 -10.69 17.44 -21.31
CA ASP A 268 -11.95 16.89 -20.81
C ASP A 268 -12.25 17.21 -19.34
N MET A 269 -11.76 18.33 -18.82
CA MET A 269 -11.98 18.77 -17.44
C MET A 269 -13.48 18.96 -17.15
N ARG A 270 -14.19 19.75 -17.98
CA ARG A 270 -15.64 19.96 -17.85
C ARG A 270 -16.41 18.65 -17.89
N GLU A 271 -16.10 17.78 -18.84
CA GLU A 271 -16.71 16.47 -19.01
C GLU A 271 -16.47 15.57 -17.80
N THR A 272 -15.29 15.65 -17.17
CA THR A 272 -14.99 14.96 -15.91
C THR A 272 -15.85 15.49 -14.77
N GLY A 273 -16.04 16.81 -14.67
CA GLY A 273 -17.00 17.43 -13.76
C GLY A 273 -18.41 16.87 -13.93
N VAL A 274 -18.91 16.84 -15.17
CA VAL A 274 -20.23 16.28 -15.50
C VAL A 274 -20.33 14.80 -15.10
N ARG A 275 -19.30 13.98 -15.38
CA ARG A 275 -19.26 12.56 -15.00
C ARG A 275 -19.33 12.39 -13.48
N GLY A 276 -18.56 13.16 -12.71
CA GLY A 276 -18.57 13.12 -11.25
C GLY A 276 -19.92 13.50 -10.65
N ALA A 277 -20.50 14.63 -11.10
CA ALA A 277 -21.81 15.09 -10.66
C ALA A 277 -22.92 14.08 -10.95
N ARG A 278 -22.89 13.46 -12.13
CA ARG A 278 -23.88 12.45 -12.53
C ARG A 278 -23.84 11.19 -11.65
N LEU A 279 -22.66 10.75 -11.20
CA LEU A 279 -22.55 9.65 -10.24
C LEU A 279 -23.21 9.98 -8.91
N LEU A 280 -22.99 11.20 -8.41
CA LEU A 280 -23.58 11.66 -7.15
C LEU A 280 -25.11 11.74 -7.26
N PHE A 281 -25.64 12.42 -8.27
CA PHE A 281 -27.10 12.58 -8.43
C PHE A 281 -27.79 11.25 -8.76
N GLY A 282 -27.13 10.37 -9.52
CA GLY A 282 -27.59 9.00 -9.76
C GLY A 282 -27.73 8.21 -8.45
N ALA A 283 -26.74 8.30 -7.57
CA ALA A 283 -26.79 7.64 -6.26
C ALA A 283 -27.91 8.19 -5.35
N LEU A 284 -28.15 9.51 -5.39
CA LEU A 284 -29.19 10.15 -4.57
C LEU A 284 -30.61 9.91 -5.10
N SER A 285 -30.78 9.66 -6.40
CA SER A 285 -32.06 9.28 -7.01
C SER A 285 -32.44 7.80 -6.83
N GLY A 286 -31.72 7.06 -5.99
CA GLY A 286 -31.95 5.63 -5.74
C GLY A 286 -31.22 4.69 -6.69
N GLY A 287 -30.29 5.21 -7.50
CA GLY A 287 -29.37 4.40 -8.29
C GLY A 287 -28.22 3.79 -7.46
N PRO A 288 -27.25 3.15 -8.14
CA PRO A 288 -26.07 2.54 -7.50
C PRO A 288 -25.31 3.51 -6.61
N ARG A 289 -24.87 3.05 -5.42
CA ARG A 289 -24.05 3.88 -4.53
C ARG A 289 -22.58 3.66 -4.83
N PRO A 290 -21.79 4.69 -5.19
CA PRO A 290 -20.41 4.47 -5.61
C PRO A 290 -19.53 3.95 -4.47
N ARG A 291 -18.54 3.14 -4.82
CA ARG A 291 -17.40 2.74 -4.00
C ARG A 291 -16.15 2.75 -4.86
N THR A 292 -15.10 3.40 -4.37
CA THR A 292 -13.80 3.46 -5.03
C THR A 292 -12.94 2.24 -4.66
N VAL A 293 -12.33 1.63 -5.66
CA VAL A 293 -11.19 0.71 -5.51
C VAL A 293 -10.08 1.14 -6.46
N PHE A 294 -8.83 0.91 -6.11
CA PHE A 294 -7.71 1.27 -6.96
C PHE A 294 -6.58 0.26 -6.86
N ARG A 295 -5.69 0.29 -7.84
CA ARG A 295 -4.40 -0.39 -7.84
C ARG A 295 -3.30 0.57 -8.24
N LYS A 296 -2.12 0.43 -7.62
CA LYS A 296 -0.94 1.22 -7.95
C LYS A 296 0.08 0.38 -8.72
N LEU A 297 0.79 1.02 -9.62
CA LEU A 297 1.89 0.47 -10.40
C LEU A 297 3.16 1.25 -9.99
N PRO A 298 4.26 0.58 -9.59
CA PRO A 298 5.53 1.21 -9.26
C PRO A 298 6.28 1.68 -10.52
N LEU A 299 5.58 2.43 -11.36
CA LEU A 299 6.04 3.07 -12.57
C LEU A 299 5.71 4.55 -12.49
N VAL A 300 6.69 5.38 -12.82
CA VAL A 300 6.53 6.82 -12.98
C VAL A 300 6.74 7.15 -14.46
N VAL A 301 5.79 7.86 -15.05
CA VAL A 301 5.78 8.19 -16.48
C VAL A 301 6.07 9.68 -16.65
N PRO A 302 7.15 10.07 -17.35
CA PRO A 302 7.39 11.47 -17.69
C PRO A 302 6.28 12.04 -18.59
N PRO A 303 5.79 13.28 -18.35
CA PRO A 303 4.69 13.87 -19.09
C PRO A 303 4.93 13.99 -20.59
N GLU A 304 6.17 14.05 -21.06
CA GLU A 304 6.55 14.06 -22.48
C GLU A 304 5.94 12.89 -23.27
N ASN A 305 5.76 11.74 -22.60
CA ASN A 305 5.23 10.51 -23.17
C ASN A 305 3.91 10.05 -22.51
N SER A 306 3.26 10.90 -21.71
CA SER A 306 1.98 10.60 -21.05
C SER A 306 0.74 10.82 -21.92
N GLN A 307 0.89 11.06 -23.23
CA GLN A 307 -0.23 11.33 -24.12
C GLN A 307 -1.24 10.17 -24.13
N THR A 308 -2.52 10.51 -24.01
CA THR A 308 -3.60 9.50 -23.88
C THR A 308 -4.21 9.08 -25.21
N THR A 309 -4.08 9.92 -26.25
CA THR A 309 -4.69 9.71 -27.57
C THR A 309 -3.71 9.12 -28.59
N GLY A 310 -2.44 9.01 -28.23
CA GLY A 310 -1.36 8.39 -29.01
C GLY A 310 -0.12 8.17 -28.13
N GLY A 311 0.88 7.45 -28.63
CA GLY A 311 2.05 7.09 -27.83
C GLY A 311 1.79 5.94 -26.84
N PRO A 312 2.73 5.65 -25.92
CA PRO A 312 2.72 4.42 -25.12
C PRO A 312 1.52 4.33 -24.16
N VAL A 313 1.12 5.45 -23.53
CA VAL A 313 0.00 5.45 -22.57
C VAL A 313 -1.37 5.14 -23.22
N ALA A 314 -1.52 5.38 -24.52
CA ALA A 314 -2.76 5.08 -25.25
C ALA A 314 -3.15 3.58 -25.20
N VAL A 315 -2.17 2.68 -25.09
CA VAL A 315 -2.41 1.23 -24.95
C VAL A 315 -3.15 0.93 -23.64
N ALA A 316 -2.72 1.55 -22.54
CA ALA A 316 -3.36 1.41 -21.24
C ALA A 316 -4.75 2.07 -21.21
N LYS A 317 -4.94 3.22 -21.87
CA LYS A 317 -6.26 3.86 -22.03
C LYS A 317 -7.24 2.98 -22.83
N ALA A 318 -6.76 2.28 -23.86
CA ALA A 318 -7.57 1.33 -24.60
C ALA A 318 -7.99 0.11 -23.75
N ALA A 319 -7.12 -0.34 -22.83
CA ALA A 319 -7.47 -1.37 -21.85
C ALA A 319 -8.48 -0.85 -20.81
N GLU A 320 -8.30 0.37 -20.32
CA GLU A 320 -9.20 1.01 -19.35
C GLU A 320 -10.63 1.13 -19.90
N ALA A 321 -10.77 1.52 -21.17
CA ALA A 321 -12.06 1.60 -21.85
C ALA A 321 -12.81 0.25 -21.92
N LYS A 322 -12.11 -0.88 -21.83
CA LYS A 322 -12.73 -2.21 -21.74
C LYS A 322 -13.24 -2.49 -20.33
N VAL A 323 -12.48 -2.08 -19.31
CA VAL A 323 -12.87 -2.22 -17.88
C VAL A 323 -14.12 -1.41 -17.58
N GLY A 324 -14.23 -0.20 -18.13
CA GLY A 324 -15.42 0.65 -17.99
C GLY A 324 -16.72 0.05 -18.55
N LYS A 325 -16.65 -1.07 -19.29
CA LYS A 325 -17.81 -1.80 -19.83
C LYS A 325 -18.16 -3.05 -19.01
N LEU A 326 -17.41 -3.36 -17.96
CA LEU A 326 -17.69 -4.52 -17.11
C LEU A 326 -18.97 -4.31 -16.27
N PRO A 327 -19.72 -5.38 -15.96
CA PRO A 327 -20.86 -5.30 -15.05
C PRO A 327 -20.48 -4.71 -13.69
N GLY A 328 -21.34 -3.87 -13.13
CA GLY A 328 -21.14 -3.24 -11.82
C GLY A 328 -20.16 -2.06 -11.80
N VAL A 329 -19.43 -1.80 -12.89
CA VAL A 329 -18.52 -0.64 -13.03
C VAL A 329 -19.30 0.61 -13.39
N LEU A 330 -19.13 1.66 -12.58
CA LEU A 330 -19.75 2.98 -12.75
C LEU A 330 -18.79 3.98 -13.40
N SER A 331 -17.49 3.88 -13.10
CA SER A 331 -16.45 4.73 -13.71
C SER A 331 -15.09 4.05 -13.62
N THR A 332 -14.17 4.43 -14.51
CA THR A 332 -12.76 4.01 -14.50
C THR A 332 -11.87 5.21 -14.76
N SER A 333 -10.69 5.22 -14.17
CA SER A 333 -9.71 6.30 -14.36
C SER A 333 -8.28 5.76 -14.28
N LEU A 334 -7.48 6.00 -15.31
CA LEU A 334 -6.03 5.80 -15.31
C LEU A 334 -5.32 7.12 -14.94
N PHE A 335 -4.43 7.07 -13.95
CA PHE A 335 -3.61 8.18 -13.49
C PHE A 335 -2.13 7.87 -13.75
N THR A 336 -1.42 8.78 -14.42
CA THR A 336 0.01 8.62 -14.74
C THR A 336 0.94 9.19 -13.69
N VAL A 337 0.38 9.83 -12.66
CA VAL A 337 1.03 10.54 -11.55
C VAL A 337 1.92 11.72 -12.00
N GLN A 338 1.99 12.76 -11.16
CA GLN A 338 2.96 13.84 -11.28
C GLN A 338 4.35 13.29 -10.93
N PRO A 339 5.32 13.22 -11.86
CA PRO A 339 6.55 12.47 -11.63
C PRO A 339 7.53 13.15 -10.68
N TRP A 340 7.35 14.44 -10.36
CA TRP A 340 8.27 15.24 -9.55
C TRP A 340 7.86 15.38 -8.08
N LEU A 341 7.11 14.40 -7.56
CA LEU A 341 6.74 14.34 -6.14
C LEU A 341 7.68 13.41 -5.36
N ASP A 342 8.44 13.94 -4.39
CA ASP A 342 9.21 13.12 -3.45
C ASP A 342 8.31 12.64 -2.31
N VAL A 343 7.43 11.68 -2.62
CA VAL A 343 6.46 11.07 -1.69
C VAL A 343 6.63 9.56 -1.63
N SER A 344 6.30 8.98 -0.47
CA SER A 344 6.57 7.57 -0.18
C SER A 344 5.91 6.58 -1.14
N ASP A 345 4.68 6.85 -1.57
CA ASP A 345 3.85 5.91 -2.33
C ASP A 345 3.77 6.22 -3.84
N LEU A 346 4.64 7.09 -4.38
CA LEU A 346 4.63 7.59 -5.77
C LEU A 346 4.38 6.50 -6.83
N GLY A 347 3.43 6.70 -7.75
CA GLY A 347 3.28 5.83 -8.92
C GLY A 347 1.95 5.93 -9.67
N CYS A 348 1.94 5.46 -10.92
CA CYS A 348 0.73 5.37 -11.74
C CYS A 348 -0.35 4.52 -11.06
N SER A 349 -1.62 4.85 -11.27
CA SER A 349 -2.74 4.15 -10.63
C SER A 349 -3.90 3.91 -11.58
N CYS A 350 -4.60 2.79 -11.42
CA CYS A 350 -5.89 2.56 -12.05
C CYS A 350 -6.96 2.54 -10.97
N VAL A 351 -8.00 3.36 -11.13
CA VAL A 351 -9.16 3.45 -10.25
C VAL A 351 -10.37 2.89 -10.95
N VAL A 352 -11.17 2.12 -10.23
CA VAL A 352 -12.50 1.68 -10.65
C VAL A 352 -13.52 2.07 -9.59
N VAL A 353 -14.57 2.76 -9.99
CA VAL A 353 -15.73 3.06 -9.16
C VAL A 353 -16.81 2.03 -9.46
N LEU A 354 -17.24 1.30 -8.44
CA LEU A 354 -18.25 0.24 -8.51
C LEU A 354 -19.50 0.65 -7.74
N ASP A 355 -20.59 -0.09 -7.92
CA ASP A 355 -21.66 -0.06 -6.92
C ASP A 355 -21.16 -0.67 -5.59
N ARG A 356 -21.54 -0.07 -4.46
CA ARG A 356 -21.26 -0.56 -3.10
C ARG A 356 -21.93 -1.91 -2.86
N SER A 357 -22.98 -2.22 -3.61
CA SER A 357 -23.64 -3.53 -3.61
C SER A 357 -22.97 -4.58 -4.51
N ALA A 358 -21.88 -4.22 -5.22
CA ALA A 358 -21.19 -5.12 -6.15
C ALA A 358 -20.84 -6.46 -5.51
N THR A 359 -21.13 -7.52 -6.25
CA THR A 359 -20.85 -8.90 -5.87
C THR A 359 -19.35 -9.16 -5.79
N ALA A 360 -18.96 -10.25 -5.12
CA ALA A 360 -17.57 -10.70 -5.10
C ALA A 360 -17.01 -10.98 -6.51
N VAL A 361 -17.87 -11.37 -7.46
CA VAL A 361 -17.50 -11.62 -8.87
C VAL A 361 -17.20 -10.31 -9.59
N GLU A 362 -18.02 -9.28 -9.40
CA GLU A 362 -17.80 -7.95 -10.01
C GLU A 362 -16.56 -7.28 -9.42
N LEU A 363 -16.33 -7.42 -8.11
CA LEU A 363 -15.10 -6.95 -7.47
C LEU A 363 -13.85 -7.65 -8.01
N ALA A 364 -13.92 -8.97 -8.23
CA ALA A 364 -12.82 -9.72 -8.85
C ALA A 364 -12.57 -9.27 -10.30
N GLY A 365 -13.63 -9.17 -11.11
CA GLY A 365 -13.54 -8.74 -12.50
C GLY A 365 -13.01 -7.31 -12.66
N ALA A 366 -13.44 -6.38 -11.80
CA ALA A 366 -12.90 -5.02 -11.77
C ALA A 366 -11.40 -5.00 -11.47
N SER A 367 -10.97 -5.86 -10.56
CA SER A 367 -9.58 -5.88 -10.13
C SER A 367 -8.66 -6.63 -11.11
N ASP A 368 -9.14 -7.68 -11.79
CA ASP A 368 -8.48 -8.27 -12.96
C ASP A 368 -8.40 -7.25 -14.11
N GLY A 369 -9.44 -6.44 -14.26
CA GLY A 369 -9.49 -5.29 -15.18
C GLY A 369 -8.38 -4.28 -14.88
N MET A 370 -8.28 -3.78 -13.64
CA MET A 370 -7.21 -2.87 -13.22
C MET A 370 -5.82 -3.47 -13.45
N THR A 371 -5.65 -4.76 -13.16
CA THR A 371 -4.41 -5.50 -13.46
C THR A 371 -4.06 -5.40 -14.94
N SER A 372 -5.03 -5.64 -15.81
CA SER A 372 -4.85 -5.61 -17.26
C SER A 372 -4.48 -4.22 -17.78
N VAL A 373 -5.07 -3.16 -17.20
CA VAL A 373 -4.75 -1.77 -17.54
C VAL A 373 -3.31 -1.44 -17.17
N LEU A 374 -2.91 -1.76 -15.94
CA LEU A 374 -1.57 -1.43 -15.46
C LEU A 374 -0.50 -2.33 -16.08
N GLN A 375 -0.82 -3.58 -16.40
CA GLN A 375 0.06 -4.45 -17.17
C GLN A 375 0.30 -3.88 -18.56
N ALA A 376 -0.75 -3.42 -19.25
CA ALA A 376 -0.62 -2.80 -20.56
C ALA A 376 0.29 -1.56 -20.52
N LEU A 377 0.23 -0.75 -19.45
CA LEU A 377 1.15 0.36 -19.25
C LEU A 377 2.59 -0.10 -18.95
N TRP A 378 2.75 -1.18 -18.19
CA TRP A 378 4.06 -1.73 -17.85
C TRP A 378 4.77 -2.38 -19.04
N ASP A 379 4.02 -3.02 -19.93
CA ASP A 379 4.56 -3.70 -21.10
C ASP A 379 5.27 -2.71 -22.03
N VAL A 380 4.81 -1.45 -22.03
CA VAL A 380 5.40 -0.33 -22.80
C VAL A 380 6.31 0.57 -21.94
N ARG A 381 6.75 0.13 -20.74
CA ARG A 381 7.50 0.98 -19.80
C ARG A 381 8.87 1.47 -20.30
N ASP A 382 9.45 0.78 -21.28
CA ASP A 382 10.70 1.23 -21.89
C ASP A 382 10.43 2.30 -22.96
N GLU A 383 9.26 2.25 -23.61
CA GLU A 383 8.79 3.25 -24.59
C GLU A 383 8.34 4.56 -23.95
N VAL A 384 8.00 4.57 -22.65
CA VAL A 384 7.67 5.82 -21.95
C VAL A 384 8.89 6.68 -21.63
N ARG A 385 10.11 6.16 -21.77
CA ARG A 385 11.33 6.93 -21.52
C ARG A 385 11.51 8.00 -22.58
N VAL A 386 12.07 9.14 -22.17
CA VAL A 386 12.31 10.28 -23.08
C VAL A 386 13.72 10.17 -23.63
N ASP A 387 13.84 10.19 -24.96
CA ASP A 387 15.13 10.31 -25.62
C ASP A 387 15.62 11.76 -25.51
N LEU A 388 16.59 11.98 -24.63
CA LEU A 388 17.16 13.30 -24.34
C LEU A 388 18.49 13.49 -25.08
N VAL A 389 18.67 14.69 -25.64
CA VAL A 389 19.88 15.06 -26.39
C VAL A 389 20.66 16.11 -25.62
N ASP A 390 21.99 15.95 -25.54
CA ASP A 390 22.89 16.95 -24.95
C ASP A 390 22.61 18.37 -25.48
N PRO A 391 22.53 19.40 -24.62
CA PRO A 391 22.21 20.77 -25.03
C PRO A 391 23.06 21.32 -26.18
N GLY A 392 24.38 21.09 -26.14
CA GLY A 392 25.28 21.58 -27.18
C GLY A 392 25.08 20.86 -28.51
N VAL A 393 24.84 19.55 -28.46
CA VAL A 393 24.50 18.75 -29.65
C VAL A 393 23.17 19.19 -30.24
N ALA A 394 22.12 19.29 -29.42
CA ALA A 394 20.77 19.67 -29.85
C ALA A 394 20.75 21.03 -30.56
N VAL A 395 21.42 22.04 -29.98
CA VAL A 395 21.54 23.38 -30.59
C VAL A 395 22.23 23.33 -31.95
N ARG A 396 23.38 22.64 -32.05
CA ARG A 396 24.12 22.53 -33.31
C ARG A 396 23.30 21.83 -34.39
N GLU A 397 22.55 20.79 -34.01
CA GLU A 397 21.69 20.05 -34.93
C GLU A 397 20.48 20.88 -35.38
N ALA A 398 19.83 21.60 -34.47
CA ALA A 398 18.72 22.49 -34.79
C ALA A 398 19.14 23.62 -35.74
N ILE A 399 20.32 24.22 -35.53
CA ILE A 399 20.88 25.27 -36.39
C ILE A 399 21.25 24.73 -37.78
N ARG A 400 21.87 23.54 -37.87
CA ARG A 400 22.26 22.92 -39.15
C ARG A 400 21.06 22.43 -39.97
N GLY A 401 19.94 22.13 -39.30
CA GLY A 401 18.65 21.92 -39.93
C GLY A 401 18.42 20.56 -40.60
N ASN A 402 19.28 19.56 -40.35
CA ASN A 402 19.09 18.16 -40.77
C ASN A 402 19.80 17.21 -39.78
N SER A 403 19.06 16.41 -39.00
CA SER A 403 19.61 15.44 -38.05
C SER A 403 18.67 14.26 -37.77
N ALA A 404 19.24 13.10 -37.42
CA ALA A 404 18.52 11.92 -36.95
C ALA A 404 17.84 12.11 -35.59
N SER A 405 18.30 13.08 -34.78
CA SER A 405 17.73 13.37 -33.45
C SER A 405 16.48 14.27 -33.49
N VAL A 406 16.13 14.80 -34.67
CA VAL A 406 14.94 15.64 -34.84
C VAL A 406 13.72 14.73 -34.99
N ILE A 407 12.79 14.85 -34.06
CA ILE A 407 11.49 14.18 -34.15
C ILE A 407 10.64 14.92 -35.18
N THR A 408 10.38 14.29 -36.33
CA THR A 408 9.70 14.91 -37.49
C THR A 408 8.19 14.71 -37.53
N ASN A 409 7.59 14.09 -36.50
CA ASN A 409 6.15 13.84 -36.40
C ASN A 409 5.32 15.11 -36.07
N SER A 410 5.65 16.23 -36.73
CA SER A 410 4.95 17.51 -36.61
C SER A 410 3.65 17.49 -37.43
N ARG A 411 2.66 18.30 -37.03
CA ARG A 411 1.41 18.48 -37.80
C ARG A 411 1.59 19.38 -39.02
N ASN A 412 2.82 19.79 -39.31
CA ASN A 412 3.15 20.70 -40.38
C ASN A 412 3.32 19.95 -41.71
N ALA A 413 2.29 20.03 -42.55
CA ALA A 413 2.24 19.36 -43.84
C ALA A 413 3.29 19.87 -44.86
N SER A 414 3.88 21.06 -44.66
CA SER A 414 4.87 21.60 -45.60
C SER A 414 6.29 21.07 -45.37
N GLY A 415 6.59 20.52 -44.18
CA GLY A 415 7.95 20.14 -43.78
C GLY A 415 8.93 21.31 -43.61
N THR A 416 8.44 22.57 -43.67
CA THR A 416 9.23 23.80 -43.55
C THR A 416 8.85 24.56 -42.28
N GLY A 417 9.82 25.11 -41.54
CA GLY A 417 9.56 25.87 -40.31
C GLY A 417 10.66 25.71 -39.28
N PRO A 418 10.51 26.26 -38.06
CA PRO A 418 11.52 26.12 -37.01
C PRO A 418 11.67 24.67 -36.53
N VAL A 419 12.87 24.34 -36.08
CA VAL A 419 13.09 23.21 -35.16
C VAL A 419 12.88 23.72 -33.74
N LEU A 420 12.09 23.01 -32.93
CA LEU A 420 11.90 23.38 -31.53
C LEU A 420 12.96 22.70 -30.66
N LEU A 421 13.61 23.48 -29.80
CA LEU A 421 14.41 22.94 -28.69
C LEU A 421 13.53 22.91 -27.44
N VAL A 422 13.19 21.71 -27.00
CA VAL A 422 12.23 21.51 -25.92
C VAL A 422 12.98 21.37 -24.60
N ASP A 423 12.90 22.42 -23.80
CA ASP A 423 13.48 22.52 -22.46
C ASP A 423 12.39 22.25 -21.42
N SER A 424 11.97 21.00 -21.34
CA SER A 424 10.90 20.61 -20.41
C SER A 424 11.35 20.65 -18.95
N ALA A 425 12.66 20.48 -18.69
CA ALA A 425 13.23 20.52 -17.34
C ALA A 425 13.02 21.84 -16.62
N ASP A 426 12.85 22.92 -17.37
CA ASP A 426 12.62 24.27 -16.88
C ASP A 426 11.24 24.82 -17.32
N SER A 427 10.23 23.96 -17.40
CA SER A 427 8.85 24.34 -17.74
C SER A 427 8.10 24.95 -16.54
N PRO A 428 7.63 26.22 -16.61
CA PRO A 428 6.78 26.79 -15.56
C PRO A 428 5.46 26.05 -15.34
N SER A 429 4.90 25.46 -16.40
CA SER A 429 3.71 24.59 -16.30
C SER A 429 3.97 23.25 -15.58
N ALA A 430 5.21 23.00 -15.16
CA ALA A 430 5.63 21.79 -14.43
C ALA A 430 6.26 22.12 -13.06
N GLY A 431 6.13 23.38 -12.61
CA GLY A 431 6.66 23.85 -11.33
C GLY A 431 8.11 24.33 -11.35
N ALA A 432 8.76 24.42 -12.51
CA ALA A 432 10.04 25.11 -12.65
C ALA A 432 9.85 26.64 -12.77
N CYS A 433 10.94 27.41 -12.76
CA CYS A 433 10.87 28.87 -12.75
C CYS A 433 10.99 29.52 -14.13
N GLY A 434 11.47 28.80 -15.14
CA GLY A 434 11.67 29.33 -16.50
C GLY A 434 12.96 30.14 -16.65
N ASP A 435 13.88 30.07 -15.68
CA ASP A 435 15.10 30.87 -15.58
C ASP A 435 16.38 30.12 -15.99
N SER A 436 16.26 28.94 -16.61
CA SER A 436 17.41 28.15 -17.07
C SER A 436 18.22 28.89 -18.14
N SER A 437 19.49 29.09 -17.82
CA SER A 437 20.49 29.68 -18.71
C SER A 437 21.23 28.64 -19.57
N THR A 438 20.92 27.34 -19.42
CA THR A 438 21.66 26.26 -20.09
C THR A 438 21.60 26.34 -21.61
N LEU A 439 20.39 26.47 -22.18
CA LEU A 439 20.23 26.61 -23.63
C LEU A 439 20.73 27.97 -24.14
N LEU A 440 20.58 29.04 -23.33
CA LEU A 440 21.13 30.36 -23.67
C LEU A 440 22.65 30.27 -23.88
N ARG A 441 23.37 29.62 -22.96
CA ARG A 441 24.80 29.39 -23.08
C ARG A 441 25.14 28.59 -24.34
N ALA A 442 24.47 27.45 -24.54
CA ALA A 442 24.72 26.58 -25.69
C ALA A 442 24.47 27.27 -27.05
N ILE A 443 23.45 28.14 -27.12
CA ILE A 443 23.14 28.92 -28.33
C ILE A 443 24.20 30.00 -28.59
N ILE A 444 24.63 30.73 -27.55
CA ILE A 444 25.71 31.72 -27.69
C ILE A 444 26.99 31.05 -28.17
N ASP A 445 27.36 29.91 -27.59
CA ASP A 445 28.55 29.15 -27.99
C ASP A 445 28.47 28.61 -29.42
N ALA A 446 27.27 28.35 -29.93
CA ALA A 446 27.04 27.94 -31.33
C ALA A 446 27.09 29.12 -32.33
N ALA A 447 27.05 30.36 -31.84
CA ALA A 447 27.19 31.60 -32.61
C ALA A 447 26.31 31.67 -33.87
N PRO A 448 24.96 31.66 -33.75
CA PRO A 448 24.07 31.73 -34.89
C PRO A 448 24.24 33.03 -35.68
N SER A 449 24.29 32.91 -37.01
CA SER A 449 24.33 34.04 -37.93
C SER A 449 22.98 34.77 -37.98
N ARG A 450 22.95 36.00 -38.52
CA ARG A 450 21.69 36.75 -38.74
C ARG A 450 20.68 36.02 -39.63
N GLU A 451 21.14 35.11 -40.50
CA GLU A 451 20.27 34.27 -41.34
C GLU A 451 19.65 33.10 -40.56
N THR A 452 20.27 32.71 -39.44
CA THR A 452 19.79 31.65 -38.54
C THR A 452 19.10 32.27 -37.33
N ARG A 453 17.82 32.62 -37.46
CA ARG A 453 17.08 33.28 -36.38
C ARG A 453 16.70 32.29 -35.28
N VAL A 454 17.15 32.55 -34.06
CA VAL A 454 16.87 31.75 -32.85
C VAL A 454 16.07 32.59 -31.86
N LEU A 455 14.96 32.06 -31.36
CA LEU A 455 14.14 32.69 -30.33
C LEU A 455 14.23 31.91 -29.02
N LEU A 456 14.47 32.60 -27.91
CA LEU A 456 14.52 32.01 -26.56
C LEU A 456 13.73 32.85 -25.57
N THR A 457 12.86 32.22 -24.78
CA THR A 457 12.23 32.83 -23.61
C THR A 457 13.01 32.54 -22.34
N LEU A 458 13.08 33.52 -21.45
CA LEU A 458 13.75 33.40 -20.16
C LEU A 458 13.05 34.25 -19.10
N VAL A 459 12.88 33.71 -17.89
CA VAL A 459 12.34 34.46 -16.76
C VAL A 459 13.49 35.07 -15.97
N ASP A 460 13.58 36.41 -15.97
CA ASP A 460 14.52 37.16 -15.14
C ASP A 460 13.94 38.54 -14.80
N PRO A 461 13.32 38.70 -13.61
CA PRO A 461 12.65 39.94 -13.23
C PRO A 461 13.58 41.16 -13.13
N GLN A 462 14.86 40.95 -12.87
CA GLN A 462 15.82 42.05 -12.77
C GLN A 462 16.24 42.48 -14.17
N ALA A 463 16.60 41.54 -15.03
CA ALA A 463 17.02 41.83 -16.40
C ALA A 463 15.88 42.40 -17.25
N ALA A 464 14.64 41.93 -17.08
CA ALA A 464 13.47 42.51 -17.74
C ALA A 464 13.29 44.01 -17.42
N ARG A 465 13.52 44.41 -16.15
CA ARG A 465 13.44 45.81 -15.70
C ARG A 465 14.60 46.66 -16.20
N VAL A 466 15.81 46.11 -16.21
CA VAL A 466 17.00 46.81 -16.75
C VAL A 466 16.86 47.03 -18.26
N GLY A 467 16.37 46.03 -18.99
CA GLY A 467 16.09 46.17 -20.41
C GLY A 467 15.04 47.25 -20.72
N ARG A 468 13.96 47.29 -19.94
CA ARG A 468 12.91 48.32 -20.05
C ARG A 468 13.43 49.74 -19.87
N SER A 469 14.37 49.96 -18.94
CA SER A 469 14.94 51.29 -18.71
C SER A 469 15.93 51.74 -19.80
N GLN A 470 16.29 50.84 -20.72
CA GLN A 470 17.23 51.06 -21.81
C GLN A 470 16.60 50.79 -23.19
N ASP A 471 15.29 50.97 -23.32
CA ASP A 471 14.57 50.74 -24.57
C ASP A 471 15.21 51.47 -25.77
N GLY A 472 15.36 50.75 -26.89
CA GLY A 472 16.02 51.22 -28.11
C GLY A 472 17.55 51.36 -28.02
N SER A 473 18.18 51.06 -26.87
CA SER A 473 19.63 51.18 -26.66
C SER A 473 20.30 49.81 -26.54
N ARG A 474 21.62 49.76 -26.78
CA ARG A 474 22.41 48.58 -26.48
C ARG A 474 22.54 48.40 -24.97
N VAL A 475 22.15 47.22 -24.48
CA VAL A 475 22.26 46.80 -23.08
C VAL A 475 23.18 45.58 -22.98
N THR A 476 23.81 45.38 -21.82
CA THR A 476 24.48 44.11 -21.46
C THR A 476 24.04 43.71 -20.06
N VAL A 477 23.45 42.52 -19.94
CA VAL A 477 22.85 42.00 -18.70
C VAL A 477 23.30 40.57 -18.45
N ASP A 478 23.36 40.18 -17.19
CA ASP A 478 23.57 38.80 -16.77
C ASP A 478 22.20 38.12 -16.61
N LEU A 479 21.93 37.12 -17.46
CA LEU A 479 20.63 36.49 -17.65
C LEU A 479 20.56 35.09 -17.05
N GLY A 480 19.40 34.77 -16.44
CA GLY A 480 19.07 33.43 -15.94
C GLY A 480 19.56 33.17 -14.52
N GLY A 481 19.19 32.01 -13.96
CA GLY A 481 19.50 31.64 -12.57
C GLY A 481 19.06 32.72 -11.58
N SER A 482 17.83 33.21 -11.73
CA SER A 482 17.25 34.28 -10.90
C SER A 482 16.40 33.73 -9.75
N PHE A 483 16.00 32.47 -9.84
CA PHE A 483 15.30 31.72 -8.81
C PHE A 483 16.11 30.50 -8.37
N ASP A 484 16.70 29.78 -9.33
CA ASP A 484 17.48 28.57 -9.06
C ASP A 484 18.99 28.81 -9.17
N HIS A 485 19.56 29.54 -8.20
CA HIS A 485 20.98 29.85 -8.14
C HIS A 485 21.87 28.61 -7.89
N ALA A 486 21.28 27.51 -7.43
CA ALA A 486 22.01 26.28 -7.17
C ALA A 486 22.24 25.47 -8.46
N LEU A 487 21.30 25.51 -9.40
CA LEU A 487 21.37 24.79 -10.66
C LEU A 487 21.90 25.62 -11.83
N PHE A 488 21.69 26.94 -11.86
CA PHE A 488 22.02 27.77 -13.01
C PHE A 488 22.96 28.95 -12.68
N GLU A 489 24.03 29.06 -13.47
CA GLU A 489 24.88 30.25 -13.49
C GLU A 489 24.30 31.32 -14.41
N LYS A 490 24.51 32.59 -14.08
CA LYS A 490 24.10 33.70 -14.96
C LYS A 490 24.94 33.75 -16.22
N VAL A 491 24.33 34.01 -17.37
CA VAL A 491 25.00 34.15 -18.66
C VAL A 491 24.96 35.62 -19.09
N ARG A 492 26.15 36.21 -19.28
CA ARG A 492 26.28 37.58 -19.77
C ARG A 492 25.87 37.66 -21.24
N PHE A 493 24.91 38.53 -21.56
CA PHE A 493 24.40 38.73 -22.92
C PHE A 493 24.17 40.21 -23.22
N GLY A 494 24.64 40.66 -24.38
CA GLY A 494 24.50 42.02 -24.89
C GLY A 494 23.67 42.08 -26.17
N GLY A 495 22.92 43.15 -26.35
CA GLY A 495 22.10 43.36 -27.56
C GLY A 495 21.30 44.65 -27.48
N ILE A 496 20.47 44.91 -28.48
CA ILE A 496 19.55 46.04 -28.49
C ILE A 496 18.30 45.65 -27.70
N ALA A 497 17.98 46.42 -26.65
CA ALA A 497 16.80 46.20 -25.84
C ALA A 497 15.56 46.80 -26.52
N ARG A 498 14.46 46.05 -26.51
CA ARG A 498 13.15 46.52 -26.94
C ARG A 498 12.09 46.16 -25.90
N HIS A 499 11.50 47.19 -25.29
CA HIS A 499 10.41 47.03 -24.36
C HIS A 499 9.11 46.63 -25.08
N VAL A 500 8.29 45.83 -24.41
CA VAL A 500 6.96 45.42 -24.89
C VAL A 500 5.91 46.04 -23.96
N GLU A 501 5.02 46.87 -24.51
CA GLU A 501 4.00 47.59 -23.74
C GLU A 501 2.80 46.71 -23.34
N ASP A 502 2.32 45.88 -24.27
CA ASP A 502 1.23 44.92 -24.01
C ASP A 502 1.83 43.56 -23.65
N THR A 503 1.64 43.15 -22.40
CA THR A 503 2.25 41.96 -21.81
C THR A 503 1.20 40.90 -21.45
N THR A 504 -0.06 41.13 -21.84
CA THR A 504 -1.13 40.15 -21.68
C THR A 504 -1.17 39.23 -22.89
N VAL A 505 -0.96 37.93 -22.67
CA VAL A 505 -1.09 36.90 -23.71
C VAL A 505 -2.46 36.25 -23.58
N ARG A 506 -3.19 36.15 -24.69
CA ARG A 506 -4.34 35.25 -24.84
C ARG A 506 -3.87 33.98 -25.53
N PHE A 507 -3.98 32.84 -24.85
CA PHE A 507 -3.60 31.55 -25.42
C PHE A 507 -4.52 31.17 -26.58
N GLY A 508 -3.93 30.60 -27.63
CA GLY A 508 -4.65 30.07 -28.79
C GLY A 508 -5.08 28.62 -28.57
N ALA A 509 -5.91 28.10 -29.49
CA ALA A 509 -6.49 26.75 -29.45
C ALA A 509 -5.60 25.68 -28.78
N GLY A 510 -6.14 24.90 -27.83
CA GLY A 510 -5.39 23.88 -27.08
C GLY A 510 -5.72 23.87 -25.58
N VAL A 511 -4.76 23.42 -24.75
CA VAL A 511 -4.87 23.51 -23.28
C VAL A 511 -4.82 24.99 -22.90
N GLY A 512 -5.94 25.51 -22.38
CA GLY A 512 -6.06 26.92 -21.99
C GLY A 512 -6.60 27.85 -23.06
N ASP A 513 -7.26 27.32 -24.12
CA ASP A 513 -7.93 28.14 -25.13
C ASP A 513 -8.83 29.22 -24.50
N GLY A 514 -8.60 30.47 -24.88
CA GLY A 514 -9.33 31.63 -24.38
C GLY A 514 -8.92 32.12 -22.98
N LEU A 515 -8.00 31.45 -22.28
CA LEU A 515 -7.38 31.96 -21.06
C LEU A 515 -6.39 33.07 -21.37
N THR A 516 -6.21 33.98 -20.42
CA THR A 516 -5.25 35.09 -20.49
C THR A 516 -4.21 34.94 -19.39
N ALA A 517 -2.95 35.19 -19.70
CA ALA A 517 -1.86 35.27 -18.74
C ALA A 517 -1.12 36.61 -18.84
N GLU A 518 -0.56 37.05 -17.71
CA GLU A 518 0.19 38.29 -17.60
C GLU A 518 1.68 37.98 -17.45
N LEU A 519 2.49 38.40 -18.43
CA LEU A 519 3.92 38.12 -18.48
C LEU A 519 4.76 39.01 -17.54
N GLY A 520 4.16 40.07 -16.99
CA GLY A 520 4.88 41.08 -16.22
C GLY A 520 5.70 42.01 -17.10
N ASP A 521 6.82 42.53 -16.60
CA ASP A 521 7.74 43.32 -17.43
C ASP A 521 8.36 42.41 -18.49
N VAL A 522 8.25 42.80 -19.75
CA VAL A 522 8.85 42.08 -20.89
C VAL A 522 9.83 43.00 -21.62
N THR A 523 11.02 42.47 -21.88
CA THR A 523 12.02 43.06 -22.77
C THR A 523 12.57 42.01 -23.72
N VAL A 524 12.60 42.33 -25.02
CA VAL A 524 13.34 41.54 -26.02
C VAL A 524 14.74 42.12 -26.15
N ILE A 525 15.77 41.29 -26.03
CA ILE A 525 17.16 41.65 -26.27
C ILE A 525 17.58 40.98 -27.58
N GLU A 526 17.75 41.78 -28.63
CA GLU A 526 18.17 41.32 -29.95
C GLU A 526 19.70 41.40 -30.06
N GLY A 527 20.34 40.25 -30.30
CA GLY A 527 21.79 40.21 -30.41
C GLY A 527 22.32 41.02 -31.60
N ASP A 528 23.52 41.57 -31.44
CA ASP A 528 24.24 42.33 -32.46
C ASP A 528 25.67 41.78 -32.64
N ASP A 529 26.50 42.50 -33.39
CA ASP A 529 27.88 42.10 -33.67
C ASP A 529 28.87 42.54 -32.57
N GLY A 530 28.38 42.98 -31.42
CA GLY A 530 29.17 43.41 -30.28
C GLY A 530 29.65 42.27 -29.37
N PRO A 531 30.47 42.56 -28.34
CA PRO A 531 30.93 41.56 -27.38
C PRO A 531 29.76 40.96 -26.60
N ASP A 532 29.94 39.73 -26.11
CA ASP A 532 28.94 38.98 -25.33
C ASP A 532 27.57 38.89 -26.04
N SER A 533 27.55 38.83 -27.38
CA SER A 533 26.33 38.82 -28.19
C SER A 533 26.32 37.71 -29.23
N ALA A 534 25.14 37.45 -29.81
CA ALA A 534 24.94 36.50 -30.90
C ALA A 534 23.92 37.10 -31.90
N PRO A 535 24.36 37.56 -33.10
CA PRO A 535 23.51 38.33 -34.02
C PRO A 535 22.21 37.63 -34.48
N GLY A 536 22.19 36.29 -34.47
CA GLY A 536 21.00 35.49 -34.80
C GLY A 536 20.03 35.25 -33.64
N LEU A 537 20.36 35.65 -32.41
CA LEU A 537 19.59 35.33 -31.20
C LEU A 537 18.72 36.50 -30.73
N SER A 538 17.44 36.23 -30.49
CA SER A 538 16.54 37.13 -29.76
C SER A 538 16.13 36.47 -28.43
N VAL A 539 16.48 37.11 -27.31
CA VAL A 539 16.09 36.64 -25.97
C VAL A 539 14.92 37.48 -25.47
N MET A 540 13.76 36.85 -25.30
CA MET A 540 12.58 37.45 -24.66
C MET A 540 12.65 37.21 -23.15
N VAL A 541 12.97 38.27 -22.41
CA VAL A 541 13.10 38.24 -20.96
C VAL A 541 11.79 38.72 -20.33
N MET A 542 11.18 37.88 -19.49
CA MET A 542 9.94 38.18 -18.77
C MET A 542 10.17 38.21 -17.26
N SER A 543 9.36 38.98 -16.52
CA SER A 543 9.48 39.07 -15.06
C SER A 543 8.60 38.10 -14.28
N ARG A 544 7.73 37.34 -14.96
CA ARG A 544 6.87 36.34 -14.32
C ARG A 544 7.02 34.98 -15.01
N PRO A 545 7.11 33.88 -14.24
CA PRO A 545 6.94 32.55 -14.80
C PRO A 545 5.54 32.40 -15.38
N VAL A 546 5.47 32.10 -16.67
CA VAL A 546 4.22 31.83 -17.40
C VAL A 546 4.42 30.58 -18.26
N ALA A 547 3.37 29.79 -18.42
CA ALA A 547 3.44 28.56 -19.20
C ALA A 547 3.82 28.84 -20.66
N CYS A 548 4.97 28.32 -21.10
CA CYS A 548 5.61 28.68 -22.36
C CYS A 548 5.28 27.75 -23.53
N TYR A 549 4.05 27.24 -23.58
CA TYR A 549 3.64 26.24 -24.56
C TYR A 549 2.94 26.80 -25.80
N ASP A 550 2.74 28.12 -25.93
CA ASP A 550 2.00 28.72 -27.05
C ASP A 550 2.86 29.75 -27.82
N PRO A 551 2.86 29.76 -29.17
CA PRO A 551 3.57 30.77 -29.97
C PRO A 551 3.07 32.21 -29.75
N GLU A 552 1.86 32.42 -29.25
CA GLU A 552 1.35 33.76 -28.91
C GLU A 552 2.24 34.49 -27.88
N ILE A 553 2.99 33.74 -27.07
CA ILE A 553 3.97 34.30 -26.13
C ILE A 553 5.07 35.06 -26.87
N TYR A 554 5.53 34.58 -28.01
CA TYR A 554 6.48 35.31 -28.83
C TYR A 554 5.80 36.43 -29.62
N ARG A 555 4.58 36.20 -30.11
CA ARG A 555 3.84 37.17 -30.95
C ARG A 555 3.46 38.44 -30.20
N VAL A 556 3.13 38.36 -28.91
CA VAL A 556 2.86 39.54 -28.08
C VAL A 556 4.08 40.47 -28.02
N ALA A 557 5.28 39.90 -28.08
CA ALA A 557 6.54 40.63 -28.13
C ALA A 557 6.96 41.05 -29.55
N GLY A 558 6.11 40.85 -30.56
CA GLY A 558 6.39 41.15 -31.97
C GLY A 558 7.38 40.18 -32.62
N LEU A 559 7.61 39.01 -32.04
CA LEU A 559 8.47 37.96 -32.59
C LEU A 559 7.61 36.95 -33.37
N SER A 560 8.04 36.61 -34.59
CA SER A 560 7.34 35.65 -35.46
C SER A 560 8.00 34.26 -35.38
N PRO A 561 7.50 33.34 -34.54
CA PRO A 561 8.10 32.01 -34.39
C PRO A 561 8.08 31.20 -35.69
N GLU A 562 7.06 31.38 -36.54
CA GLU A 562 7.00 30.75 -37.86
C GLU A 562 8.16 31.12 -38.81
N ASN A 563 8.79 32.28 -38.59
CA ASN A 563 9.91 32.78 -39.41
C ASN A 563 11.28 32.48 -38.78
N ALA A 564 11.31 31.80 -37.63
CA ALA A 564 12.56 31.43 -36.96
C ALA A 564 13.15 30.14 -37.55
N SER A 565 14.46 29.99 -37.47
CA SER A 565 15.14 28.71 -37.74
C SER A 565 15.02 27.77 -36.54
N VAL A 566 15.09 28.32 -35.33
CA VAL A 566 15.02 27.59 -34.06
C VAL A 566 14.17 28.36 -33.05
N VAL A 567 13.34 27.66 -32.29
CA VAL A 567 12.55 28.24 -31.18
C VAL A 567 12.75 27.38 -29.94
N VAL A 568 13.11 28.00 -28.82
CA VAL A 568 13.14 27.32 -27.52
C VAL A 568 11.75 27.32 -26.91
N VAL A 569 11.33 26.16 -26.42
CA VAL A 569 10.01 25.93 -25.85
C VAL A 569 10.18 25.27 -24.48
N LYS A 570 9.64 25.92 -23.44
CA LYS A 570 9.68 25.41 -22.06
C LYS A 570 8.35 24.74 -21.70
N SER A 571 8.15 23.53 -22.23
CA SER A 571 6.94 22.71 -22.03
C SER A 571 7.20 21.24 -22.33
N ALA A 572 6.66 20.32 -21.53
CA ALA A 572 6.78 18.89 -21.78
C ALA A 572 6.03 18.43 -23.04
N THR A 573 4.73 18.74 -23.14
CA THR A 573 3.85 18.14 -24.17
C THR A 573 2.88 19.13 -24.83
N ASN A 574 2.37 20.12 -24.08
CA ASN A 574 1.29 21.00 -24.56
C ASN A 574 1.67 21.79 -25.83
N PHE A 575 2.95 22.08 -26.01
CA PHE A 575 3.46 22.79 -27.19
C PHE A 575 3.16 22.08 -28.52
N ARG A 576 3.01 20.75 -28.51
CA ARG A 576 2.79 19.98 -29.73
C ARG A 576 1.49 20.37 -30.44
N TRP A 577 0.50 20.87 -29.69
CA TRP A 577 -0.78 21.27 -30.25
C TRP A 577 -0.72 22.64 -30.95
N THR A 578 -0.01 23.59 -30.33
CA THR A 578 0.03 25.01 -30.71
C THR A 578 1.22 25.34 -31.63
N TYR A 579 2.41 24.78 -31.36
CA TYR A 579 3.59 24.91 -32.22
C TYR A 579 3.66 23.84 -33.32
N GLY A 580 3.01 22.69 -33.13
CA GLY A 580 3.02 21.59 -34.10
C GLY A 580 2.61 21.96 -35.54
N PRO A 581 1.64 22.87 -35.75
CA PRO A 581 1.28 23.34 -37.10
C PRO A 581 2.36 24.19 -37.79
N ILE A 582 3.26 24.83 -37.06
CA ILE A 582 4.29 25.72 -37.61
C ILE A 582 5.70 25.13 -37.58
N ALA A 583 6.00 24.22 -36.64
CA ALA A 583 7.31 23.60 -36.51
C ALA A 583 7.49 22.46 -37.52
N ARG A 584 8.72 22.25 -38.01
CA ARG A 584 9.04 21.06 -38.84
C ARG A 584 9.45 19.83 -38.01
N GLY A 585 9.77 20.03 -36.74
CA GLY A 585 10.15 18.99 -35.80
C GLY A 585 10.69 19.57 -34.49
N TRP A 586 11.02 18.70 -33.53
CA TRP A 586 11.55 19.13 -32.22
C TRP A 586 12.57 18.14 -31.66
N ILE A 587 13.36 18.62 -30.69
CA ILE A 587 14.37 17.86 -29.96
C ILE A 587 14.11 18.06 -28.47
N TYR A 588 13.96 16.97 -27.70
CA TYR A 588 13.97 17.03 -26.24
C TYR A 588 15.41 17.16 -25.75
N VAL A 589 15.67 18.17 -24.94
CA VAL A 589 17.04 18.52 -24.53
C VAL A 589 17.29 18.05 -23.09
N ASP A 590 18.44 17.45 -22.83
CA ASP A 590 18.89 17.03 -21.49
C ASP A 590 19.39 18.22 -20.67
N THR A 591 18.49 19.16 -20.34
CA THR A 591 18.77 20.27 -19.45
C THR A 591 18.54 19.88 -17.98
N PRO A 592 19.34 20.41 -17.04
CA PRO A 592 19.05 20.27 -15.62
C PRO A 592 17.84 21.15 -15.24
N GLY A 593 17.08 20.75 -14.22
CA GLY A 593 15.95 21.54 -13.72
C GLY A 593 14.97 20.72 -12.87
N ALA A 594 14.13 21.43 -12.10
CA ALA A 594 13.15 20.82 -11.18
C ALA A 594 12.10 19.94 -11.90
N ALA A 595 11.87 20.18 -13.19
CA ALA A 595 10.91 19.42 -14.00
C ALA A 595 11.61 18.48 -15.00
N THR A 596 12.84 18.05 -14.73
CA THR A 596 13.59 17.22 -15.69
C THR A 596 12.90 15.87 -15.94
N PRO A 597 12.80 15.42 -17.21
CA PRO A 597 12.34 14.08 -17.54
C PRO A 597 13.34 12.99 -17.15
N ASN A 598 14.61 13.36 -16.91
CA ASN A 598 15.62 12.46 -16.36
C ASN A 598 15.42 12.28 -14.84
N LEU A 599 14.38 11.54 -14.44
CA LEU A 599 13.99 11.39 -13.03
C LEU A 599 15.11 10.84 -12.13
N LYS A 600 16.13 10.18 -12.70
CA LYS A 600 17.28 9.66 -11.95
C LYS A 600 18.25 10.76 -11.50
N SER A 601 18.24 11.93 -12.14
CA SER A 601 19.12 13.05 -11.75
C SER A 601 18.58 13.84 -10.57
N LEU A 602 17.31 13.65 -10.21
CA LEU A 602 16.68 14.33 -9.08
C LEU A 602 16.94 13.60 -7.75
N PRO A 603 17.12 14.34 -6.65
CA PRO A 603 17.46 13.76 -5.35
C PRO A 603 16.23 13.26 -4.59
N PHE A 604 15.55 12.22 -5.10
CA PHE A 604 14.45 11.58 -4.38
C PHE A 604 14.96 10.92 -3.08
N THR A 605 14.33 11.25 -1.95
CA THR A 605 14.72 10.73 -0.63
C THR A 605 13.62 9.94 0.06
N ARG A 606 12.36 10.18 -0.30
CA ARG A 606 11.19 9.61 0.40
C ARG A 606 10.55 8.45 -0.34
N ILE A 607 10.76 8.33 -1.64
CA ILE A 607 10.13 7.27 -2.46
C ILE A 607 10.46 5.87 -1.92
N SER A 608 9.43 5.03 -1.80
CA SER A 608 9.64 3.61 -1.49
C SER A 608 10.21 2.88 -2.71
N ARG A 609 11.10 1.91 -2.45
CA ARG A 609 11.82 1.11 -3.45
C ARG A 609 11.43 -0.38 -3.30
N PRO A 610 11.31 -1.16 -4.39
CA PRO A 610 11.74 -0.85 -5.75
C PRO A 610 10.70 -0.07 -6.60
N ARG A 611 11.16 0.76 -7.55
CA ARG A 611 10.34 1.57 -8.47
C ARG A 611 11.03 1.86 -9.80
N SER A 612 10.32 1.74 -10.92
CA SER A 612 10.81 2.17 -12.24
C SER A 612 10.63 3.68 -12.41
N PRO A 613 11.64 4.43 -12.91
CA PRO A 613 12.84 3.95 -13.62
C PRO A 613 14.08 3.69 -12.75
N TRP A 614 14.06 3.92 -11.44
CA TRP A 614 15.27 3.86 -10.62
C TRP A 614 15.76 2.45 -10.28
N ASP A 615 14.87 1.46 -10.20
CA ASP A 615 15.18 0.06 -9.95
C ASP A 615 14.75 -0.83 -11.12
N GLU A 616 15.47 -1.93 -11.31
CA GLU A 616 15.00 -3.04 -12.15
C GLU A 616 13.97 -3.87 -11.38
N ILE A 617 12.81 -4.08 -12.00
CA ILE A 617 11.71 -4.85 -11.43
C ILE A 617 11.33 -5.96 -12.40
N SER A 618 11.41 -7.20 -11.95
CA SER A 618 11.09 -8.39 -12.77
C SER A 618 9.58 -8.61 -12.91
N GLU A 619 8.77 -8.23 -11.91
CA GLU A 619 7.31 -8.31 -11.94
C GLU A 619 6.65 -6.97 -11.60
N PRO A 620 5.75 -6.46 -12.46
CA PRO A 620 5.25 -5.09 -12.40
C PRO A 620 4.35 -4.74 -11.23
N LEU A 621 3.54 -5.70 -10.83
CA LEU A 621 2.45 -5.47 -9.92
C LEU A 621 2.74 -6.29 -8.66
N PRO A 622 3.07 -5.65 -7.52
CA PRO A 622 2.70 -6.24 -6.26
C PRO A 622 1.20 -6.55 -6.38
N SER A 623 0.77 -7.77 -6.06
CA SER A 623 -0.61 -8.17 -6.31
C SER A 623 -1.58 -7.42 -5.38
N ASP A 624 -1.98 -6.23 -5.80
CA ASP A 624 -2.91 -5.31 -5.14
C ASP A 624 -4.36 -5.70 -5.46
N HIS A 625 -4.75 -6.86 -4.97
CA HIS A 625 -6.16 -7.18 -4.71
C HIS A 625 -6.25 -7.38 -3.21
N ASP A 626 -6.74 -6.40 -2.43
CA ASP A 626 -7.02 -6.60 -0.99
C ASP A 626 -5.95 -7.51 -0.33
N ALA A 627 -4.66 -7.12 -0.43
CA ALA A 627 -3.50 -8.02 -0.66
C ALA A 627 -3.38 -9.27 0.24
N PHE A 628 -4.06 -9.26 1.37
CA PHE A 628 -4.24 -10.45 2.18
C PHE A 628 -5.30 -11.41 1.61
N GLY A 629 -4.86 -12.25 0.68
CA GLY A 629 -5.56 -13.50 0.39
C GLY A 629 -5.40 -14.03 -1.03
N ASP A 630 -5.15 -13.20 -2.03
CA ASP A 630 -5.14 -13.70 -3.41
C ASP A 630 -3.85 -14.42 -3.77
N ALA A 631 -2.69 -13.91 -3.33
CA ALA A 631 -1.44 -14.67 -3.37
C ALA A 631 -1.59 -16.01 -2.63
N HIS A 632 -2.22 -15.99 -1.45
CA HIS A 632 -2.48 -17.19 -0.66
C HIS A 632 -3.45 -18.15 -1.35
N LYS A 633 -4.52 -17.67 -1.97
CA LYS A 633 -5.48 -18.50 -2.71
C LYS A 633 -4.84 -19.13 -3.94
N ARG A 634 -4.00 -18.39 -4.69
CA ARG A 634 -3.22 -18.95 -5.82
C ARG A 634 -2.24 -20.02 -5.33
N ALA A 635 -1.49 -19.73 -4.28
CA ALA A 635 -0.60 -20.70 -3.65
C ALA A 635 -1.37 -21.92 -3.13
N TYR A 636 -2.55 -21.71 -2.54
CA TYR A 636 -3.41 -22.77 -2.04
C TYR A 636 -3.96 -23.65 -3.16
N ALA A 637 -4.42 -23.06 -4.27
CA ALA A 637 -4.88 -23.79 -5.45
C ALA A 637 -3.75 -24.65 -6.03
N ARG A 638 -2.54 -24.10 -6.18
CA ARG A 638 -1.36 -24.84 -6.61
C ARG A 638 -0.98 -25.95 -5.61
N ALA A 639 -0.94 -25.62 -4.32
CA ALA A 639 -0.56 -26.54 -3.26
C ALA A 639 -1.52 -27.73 -3.17
N ASN A 640 -2.83 -27.52 -3.35
CA ASN A 640 -3.81 -28.62 -3.40
C ASN A 640 -3.54 -29.63 -4.52
N GLY A 641 -2.83 -29.24 -5.59
CA GLY A 641 -2.41 -30.16 -6.64
C GLY A 641 -1.28 -31.12 -6.25
N SER A 642 -0.59 -30.88 -5.12
CA SER A 642 0.57 -31.69 -4.70
C SER A 642 0.60 -32.03 -3.21
N LEU A 643 -0.14 -31.31 -2.37
CA LEU A 643 -0.21 -31.44 -0.92
C LEU A 643 -1.67 -31.67 -0.49
N PRO A 644 -2.00 -32.74 0.25
CA PRO A 644 -3.34 -32.95 0.79
C PRO A 644 -3.81 -31.77 1.63
N GLY A 645 -4.90 -31.12 1.22
CA GLY A 645 -5.42 -29.92 1.86
C GLY A 645 -4.49 -28.70 1.78
N GLY A 646 -3.55 -28.68 0.82
CA GLY A 646 -2.65 -27.56 0.55
C GLY A 646 -1.58 -27.32 1.62
N VAL A 647 -1.38 -28.27 2.53
CA VAL A 647 -0.48 -28.17 3.68
C VAL A 647 0.29 -29.46 3.90
N THR A 648 1.45 -29.38 4.57
CA THR A 648 2.21 -30.56 4.99
C THR A 648 1.91 -30.99 6.44
N ALA A 649 1.04 -30.26 7.13
CA ALA A 649 0.55 -30.58 8.47
C ALA A 649 -0.86 -29.98 8.66
N GLY A 650 -1.82 -30.78 9.12
CA GLY A 650 -3.23 -30.38 9.22
C GLY A 650 -3.46 -29.11 10.04
N ALA A 651 -2.68 -28.91 11.12
CA ALA A 651 -2.76 -27.72 11.96
C ALA A 651 -2.35 -26.40 11.26
N ARG A 652 -1.73 -26.47 10.07
CA ARG A 652 -1.40 -25.27 9.25
C ARG A 652 -2.59 -24.79 8.42
N ALA A 653 -3.67 -25.57 8.34
CA ALA A 653 -4.92 -25.09 7.77
C ALA A 653 -5.47 -23.96 8.65
N ASN A 654 -5.79 -22.83 8.04
CA ASN A 654 -6.33 -21.69 8.78
C ASN A 654 -7.81 -21.47 8.45
N ALA A 655 -8.67 -21.97 9.32
CA ALA A 655 -10.13 -21.90 9.15
C ALA A 655 -10.68 -20.46 9.15
N SER A 656 -9.98 -19.49 9.76
CA SER A 656 -10.40 -18.08 9.74
C SER A 656 -10.24 -17.45 8.37
N LEU A 657 -9.27 -17.93 7.59
CA LEU A 657 -8.92 -17.39 6.29
C LEU A 657 -9.58 -18.16 5.14
N GLY A 658 -9.87 -19.44 5.35
CA GLY A 658 -10.31 -20.37 4.30
C GLY A 658 -9.17 -20.93 3.45
N PHE A 659 -7.92 -20.56 3.75
CA PHE A 659 -6.69 -21.05 3.12
C PHE A 659 -5.53 -20.99 4.14
N PRO A 660 -4.41 -21.73 3.93
CA PRO A 660 -3.24 -21.64 4.79
C PRO A 660 -2.54 -20.28 4.71
N PHE A 661 -1.96 -19.83 5.83
CA PHE A 661 -1.07 -18.68 5.83
C PHE A 661 0.33 -19.12 5.37
N TYR A 662 0.64 -18.87 4.10
CA TYR A 662 1.95 -19.13 3.52
C TYR A 662 2.92 -17.99 3.88
N VAL A 663 4.10 -18.36 4.36
CA VAL A 663 5.16 -17.46 4.81
C VAL A 663 6.32 -17.51 3.82
N SER A 664 6.89 -16.36 3.44
CA SER A 664 8.10 -16.27 2.62
C SER A 664 9.38 -16.23 3.47
N ARG A 665 9.35 -15.49 4.59
CA ARG A 665 10.47 -15.37 5.54
C ARG A 665 9.97 -14.95 6.93
N ALA A 666 10.85 -15.02 7.92
CA ALA A 666 10.59 -14.53 9.27
C ALA A 666 11.86 -13.92 9.87
N SER A 667 11.74 -12.92 10.74
CA SER A 667 12.85 -12.26 11.43
C SER A 667 12.38 -11.61 12.73
N GLY A 668 13.09 -11.84 13.82
CA GLY A 668 12.73 -11.30 15.15
C GLY A 668 11.33 -11.76 15.58
N SER A 669 10.45 -10.81 15.90
CA SER A 669 9.03 -11.03 16.24
C SER A 669 8.09 -11.08 15.03
N THR A 670 8.61 -10.96 13.81
CA THR A 670 7.81 -10.74 12.60
C THR A 670 7.89 -11.90 11.61
N VAL A 671 6.75 -12.30 11.06
CA VAL A 671 6.64 -13.18 9.88
C VAL A 671 6.19 -12.38 8.67
N PHE A 672 6.67 -12.75 7.49
CA PHE A 672 6.32 -12.12 6.23
C PHE A 672 5.55 -13.10 5.37
N ASP A 673 4.38 -12.71 4.89
CA ASP A 673 3.60 -13.58 3.99
C ASP A 673 4.29 -13.75 2.62
N ILE A 674 3.68 -14.54 1.74
CA ILE A 674 4.18 -14.73 0.36
C ILE A 674 3.99 -13.50 -0.56
N GLY A 675 3.30 -12.47 -0.09
CA GLY A 675 3.28 -11.13 -0.70
C GLY A 675 4.26 -10.17 -0.03
N HIS A 676 5.15 -10.66 0.83
CA HIS A 676 6.13 -9.91 1.61
C HIS A 676 5.56 -8.88 2.59
N ARG A 677 4.28 -8.99 2.96
CA ARG A 677 3.66 -8.14 3.99
C ARG A 677 4.11 -8.61 5.38
N PRO A 678 4.53 -7.70 6.28
CA PRO A 678 4.93 -8.05 7.64
C PRO A 678 3.73 -8.27 8.57
N TYR A 679 3.87 -9.22 9.50
CA TYR A 679 2.92 -9.52 10.56
C TYR A 679 3.66 -9.78 11.88
N ILE A 680 3.20 -9.15 12.97
CA ILE A 680 3.64 -9.51 14.32
C ILE A 680 3.15 -10.92 14.63
N ASP A 681 4.04 -11.83 15.05
CA ASP A 681 3.77 -13.26 15.15
C ASP A 681 3.37 -13.70 16.57
N LEU A 682 2.10 -14.06 16.76
CA LEU A 682 1.58 -14.66 17.99
C LEU A 682 1.59 -16.20 17.99
N VAL A 683 2.01 -16.82 16.89
CA VAL A 683 2.11 -18.28 16.77
C VAL A 683 3.48 -18.75 17.23
N THR A 684 4.54 -18.02 16.87
CA THR A 684 5.95 -18.26 17.23
C THR A 684 6.40 -19.68 16.96
N SER A 685 6.03 -20.20 15.78
CA SER A 685 6.28 -21.59 15.37
C SER A 685 5.74 -22.62 16.39
N ASN A 686 4.52 -22.41 16.88
CA ASN A 686 3.89 -23.19 17.96
C ASN A 686 4.76 -23.26 19.22
N GLY A 687 5.47 -22.16 19.50
CA GLY A 687 6.39 -21.98 20.60
C GLY A 687 7.84 -22.33 20.30
N ALA A 688 8.21 -22.90 19.16
CA ALA A 688 9.60 -23.24 18.87
C ALA A 688 10.52 -22.00 18.74
N ALA A 689 9.97 -20.84 18.34
CA ALA A 689 10.74 -19.61 18.17
C ALA A 689 10.82 -18.78 19.47
N LEU A 690 11.21 -19.39 20.59
CA LEU A 690 11.25 -18.71 21.90
C LEU A 690 12.17 -17.48 21.90
N VAL A 691 13.31 -17.54 21.21
CA VAL A 691 14.27 -16.43 21.08
C VAL A 691 14.00 -15.54 19.86
N GLY A 692 12.88 -15.78 19.15
CA GLY A 692 12.54 -15.12 17.90
C GLY A 692 13.08 -15.83 16.65
N HIS A 693 12.71 -15.32 15.49
CA HIS A 693 13.09 -15.88 14.20
C HIS A 693 14.47 -15.37 13.76
N GLY A 694 15.36 -16.28 13.34
CA GLY A 694 16.67 -15.92 12.81
C GLY A 694 17.61 -15.26 13.84
N HIS A 695 17.57 -15.71 15.09
CA HIS A 695 18.42 -15.16 16.15
C HIS A 695 19.91 -15.22 15.75
N PRO A 696 20.69 -14.13 15.83
CA PRO A 696 22.05 -14.06 15.29
C PRO A 696 22.98 -15.18 15.78
N ARG A 697 23.00 -15.45 17.09
CA ARG A 697 23.83 -16.52 17.67
C ARG A 697 23.47 -17.92 17.14
N ILE A 698 22.20 -18.17 16.86
CA ILE A 698 21.74 -19.46 16.34
C ILE A 698 22.10 -19.59 14.87
N ASN A 699 21.90 -18.52 14.09
CA ASN A 699 22.31 -18.49 12.69
C ASN A 699 23.83 -18.70 12.54
N GLU A 700 24.63 -18.08 13.40
CA GLU A 700 26.08 -18.26 13.45
C GLU A 700 26.45 -19.72 13.73
N ALA A 701 25.86 -20.33 14.76
CA ALA A 701 26.09 -21.74 15.11
C ALA A 701 25.67 -22.72 13.99
N VAL A 702 24.54 -22.44 13.32
CA VAL A 702 24.08 -23.22 12.16
C VAL A 702 25.04 -23.05 10.97
N THR A 703 25.50 -21.83 10.71
CA THR A 703 26.46 -21.54 9.64
C THR A 703 27.80 -22.22 9.88
N GLN A 704 28.27 -22.21 11.13
CA GLN A 704 29.46 -22.96 11.53
C GLN A 704 29.27 -24.46 11.27
N ALA A 705 28.14 -25.04 11.69
CA ALA A 705 27.86 -26.46 11.46
C ALA A 705 27.84 -26.82 9.96
N LEU A 706 27.34 -25.93 9.10
CA LEU A 706 27.37 -26.11 7.65
C LEU A 706 28.80 -26.13 7.09
N ASN A 707 29.68 -25.27 7.61
CA ASN A 707 31.11 -25.24 7.23
C ASN A 707 31.88 -26.47 7.72
N GLU A 708 31.46 -27.06 8.84
CA GLU A 708 32.01 -28.31 9.39
C GLU A 708 31.52 -29.56 8.62
N GLY A 709 30.46 -29.42 7.81
CA GLY A 709 29.89 -30.47 6.97
C GLY A 709 28.73 -31.23 7.62
N MET A 710 27.87 -31.84 6.79
CA MET A 710 26.67 -32.55 7.23
C MET A 710 26.93 -34.05 7.49
N ALA A 711 27.80 -34.36 8.46
CA ALA A 711 27.99 -35.73 8.93
C ALA A 711 26.74 -36.23 9.67
N CYS A 712 26.06 -37.23 9.11
CA CYS A 712 24.89 -37.88 9.70
C CYS A 712 25.26 -39.30 10.16
N ALA A 713 24.61 -39.81 11.22
CA ALA A 713 24.92 -41.11 11.86
C ALA A 713 26.32 -41.23 12.49
N TYR A 714 26.89 -40.10 12.94
CA TYR A 714 28.15 -40.05 13.70
C TYR A 714 27.98 -39.15 14.93
N ASP A 715 28.62 -39.53 16.04
CA ASP A 715 28.70 -38.73 17.26
C ASP A 715 30.07 -38.07 17.38
N GLY A 716 30.14 -36.91 18.04
CA GLY A 716 31.36 -36.16 18.27
C GLY A 716 31.28 -35.27 19.51
N PRO A 717 32.30 -34.41 19.73
CA PRO A 717 32.38 -33.56 20.93
C PRO A 717 31.17 -32.67 21.15
N ALA A 718 30.56 -32.12 20.09
CA ALA A 718 29.41 -31.23 20.22
C ALA A 718 28.16 -31.95 20.76
N GLN A 719 27.95 -33.22 20.39
CA GLN A 719 26.84 -34.03 20.91
C GLN A 719 27.02 -34.30 22.41
N ILE A 720 28.26 -34.54 22.84
CA ILE A 720 28.62 -34.74 24.25
C ILE A 720 28.35 -33.45 25.03
N GLU A 721 28.84 -32.31 24.55
CA GLU A 721 28.63 -31.00 25.17
C GLU A 721 27.13 -30.69 25.33
N LEU A 722 26.32 -30.85 24.27
CA LEU A 722 24.90 -30.62 24.37
C LEU A 722 24.23 -31.56 25.39
N ALA A 723 24.65 -32.82 25.44
CA ALA A 723 24.11 -33.79 26.40
C ALA A 723 24.42 -33.38 27.85
N GLU A 724 25.66 -33.01 28.14
CA GLU A 724 26.09 -32.53 29.46
C GLU A 724 25.30 -31.30 29.88
N ARG A 725 25.18 -30.29 29.00
CA ARG A 725 24.43 -29.07 29.30
C ARG A 725 22.95 -29.32 29.55
N LEU A 726 22.35 -30.30 28.87
CA LEU A 726 20.96 -30.68 29.13
C LEU A 726 20.81 -31.42 30.46
N CYS A 727 21.76 -32.27 30.83
CA CYS A 727 21.78 -32.91 32.15
C CYS A 727 21.95 -31.88 33.28
N ASP A 728 22.76 -30.83 33.06
CA ASP A 728 22.91 -29.73 34.03
C ASP A 728 21.63 -28.87 34.12
N ALA A 729 20.97 -28.62 32.99
CA ALA A 729 19.80 -27.75 32.94
C ALA A 729 18.53 -28.41 33.48
N ILE A 730 18.29 -29.69 33.17
CA ILE A 730 17.01 -30.38 33.37
C ILE A 730 17.10 -31.37 34.54
N PRO A 731 16.39 -31.15 35.65
CA PRO A 731 16.52 -31.95 36.88
C PRO A 731 16.40 -33.47 36.72
N SER A 732 15.55 -33.95 35.82
CA SER A 732 15.38 -35.40 35.57
C SER A 732 16.47 -36.01 34.71
N PHE A 733 17.26 -35.23 33.98
CA PHE A 733 18.23 -35.75 33.01
C PHE A 733 19.53 -36.17 33.69
N GLU A 734 19.62 -37.44 34.10
CA GLU A 734 20.92 -38.05 34.42
C GLU A 734 21.62 -38.54 33.14
N ARG A 735 20.82 -38.97 32.15
CA ARG A 735 21.26 -39.33 30.80
C ARG A 735 20.23 -38.91 29.77
N VAL A 736 20.67 -38.66 28.54
CA VAL A 736 19.83 -38.14 27.45
C VAL A 736 20.12 -38.82 26.13
N ARG A 737 19.11 -38.90 25.26
CA ARG A 737 19.21 -39.23 23.84
C ARG A 737 18.43 -38.25 22.99
N PHE A 738 18.86 -38.10 21.75
CA PHE A 738 18.30 -37.13 20.82
C PHE A 738 17.46 -37.79 19.73
N THR A 739 16.46 -37.04 19.27
CA THR A 739 15.51 -37.38 18.20
C THR A 739 15.29 -36.14 17.32
N THR A 740 14.60 -36.29 16.20
CA THR A 740 14.31 -35.17 15.30
C THR A 740 12.99 -34.47 15.60
N SER A 741 12.11 -35.12 16.37
CA SER A 741 10.80 -34.58 16.72
C SER A 741 10.32 -34.99 18.11
N GLY A 742 9.41 -34.19 18.67
CA GLY A 742 8.80 -34.53 19.96
C GLY A 742 7.95 -35.80 19.92
N THR A 743 7.35 -36.13 18.77
CA THR A 743 6.60 -37.39 18.59
C THR A 743 7.51 -38.61 18.71
N GLU A 744 8.75 -38.52 18.21
CA GLU A 744 9.76 -39.56 18.41
C GLU A 744 10.21 -39.63 19.87
N ALA A 745 10.47 -38.48 20.50
CA ALA A 745 10.88 -38.43 21.90
C ALA A 745 9.86 -39.11 22.84
N THR A 746 8.57 -38.79 22.72
CA THR A 746 7.52 -39.42 23.54
C THR A 746 7.32 -40.89 23.21
N PHE A 747 7.43 -41.26 21.93
CA PHE A 747 7.40 -42.66 21.49
C PHE A 747 8.51 -43.49 22.16
N TYR A 748 9.75 -42.99 22.13
CA TYR A 748 10.88 -43.69 22.73
C TYR A 748 10.83 -43.70 24.26
N ALA A 749 10.34 -42.63 24.90
CA ALA A 749 10.12 -42.60 26.34
C ALA A 749 9.11 -43.69 26.80
N ILE A 750 8.02 -43.87 26.05
CA ILE A 750 7.04 -44.94 26.34
C ILE A 750 7.62 -46.33 26.09
N ARG A 751 8.34 -46.51 24.97
CA ARG A 751 9.03 -47.77 24.69
C ARG A 751 9.99 -48.12 25.83
N LEU A 752 10.72 -47.14 26.33
CA LEU A 752 11.66 -47.30 27.42
C LEU A 752 10.95 -47.71 28.71
N ALA A 753 9.87 -47.00 29.07
CA ALA A 753 9.07 -47.33 30.25
C ALA A 753 8.49 -48.75 30.20
N ARG A 754 7.98 -49.18 29.04
CA ARG A 754 7.49 -50.55 28.83
C ARG A 754 8.61 -51.59 28.97
N ALA A 755 9.77 -51.32 28.37
CA ALA A 755 10.92 -52.22 28.46
C ALA A 755 11.47 -52.33 29.89
N ALA A 756 11.49 -51.23 30.63
CA ALA A 756 11.97 -51.19 32.01
C ALA A 756 11.01 -51.87 33.00
N THR A 757 9.70 -51.73 32.80
CA THR A 757 8.69 -52.26 33.74
C THR A 757 8.16 -53.64 33.36
N GLY A 758 8.31 -54.06 32.09
CA GLY A 758 7.66 -55.26 31.54
C GLY A 758 6.14 -55.12 31.37
N ARG A 759 5.59 -53.92 31.57
CA ARG A 759 4.15 -53.63 31.53
C ARG A 759 3.76 -52.99 30.20
N THR A 760 2.47 -53.00 29.87
CA THR A 760 1.99 -52.56 28.53
C THR A 760 1.12 -51.31 28.58
N ARG A 761 0.30 -51.10 29.62
CA ARG A 761 -0.65 -49.98 29.65
C ARG A 761 0.04 -48.64 29.91
N ILE A 762 -0.56 -47.59 29.38
CA ILE A 762 -0.16 -46.20 29.58
C ILE A 762 -1.37 -45.42 30.08
N ILE A 763 -1.17 -44.59 31.09
CA ILE A 763 -2.17 -43.60 31.51
C ILE A 763 -1.75 -42.25 30.93
N LYS A 764 -2.67 -41.60 30.22
CA LYS A 764 -2.52 -40.21 29.75
C LYS A 764 -3.70 -39.36 30.20
N PHE A 765 -3.58 -38.05 30.04
CA PHE A 765 -4.61 -37.11 30.44
C PHE A 765 -5.44 -36.61 29.25
N GLU A 766 -6.73 -36.37 29.49
CA GLU A 766 -7.66 -35.78 28.51
C GLU A 766 -7.18 -34.37 28.14
N GLY A 767 -7.09 -34.08 26.85
CA GLY A 767 -6.63 -32.78 26.37
C GLY A 767 -5.12 -32.63 26.23
N HIS A 768 -4.33 -33.64 26.61
CA HIS A 768 -2.87 -33.60 26.49
C HIS A 768 -2.43 -34.14 25.13
N PHE A 769 -1.53 -33.41 24.46
CA PHE A 769 -0.98 -33.74 23.16
C PHE A 769 0.48 -34.18 23.26
N HIS A 770 0.74 -35.45 22.89
CA HIS A 770 2.07 -36.06 22.98
C HIS A 770 2.63 -36.51 21.63
N GLY A 771 2.12 -35.94 20.53
CA GLY A 771 2.40 -36.41 19.17
C GLY A 771 1.53 -37.58 18.72
N TYR A 772 1.68 -38.00 17.46
CA TYR A 772 0.76 -38.92 16.79
C TYR A 772 1.20 -40.40 16.78
N ASN A 773 1.99 -40.83 17.75
CA ASN A 773 2.31 -42.27 17.88
C ASN A 773 1.10 -43.05 18.42
N ASN A 774 0.94 -44.31 17.99
CA ASN A 774 -0.29 -45.09 18.20
C ASN A 774 -0.86 -45.09 19.64
N PRO A 775 -0.08 -45.34 20.71
CA PRO A 775 -0.65 -45.38 22.07
C PRO A 775 -1.06 -43.99 22.60
N LEU A 776 -0.56 -42.92 21.99
CA LEU A 776 -0.81 -41.54 22.43
C LEU A 776 -1.83 -40.78 21.60
N ALA A 777 -2.18 -41.30 20.41
CA ALA A 777 -3.15 -40.75 19.47
C ALA A 777 -4.62 -40.85 19.94
N PHE A 778 -4.86 -40.59 21.23
CA PHE A 778 -6.16 -40.68 21.90
C PHE A 778 -6.45 -39.44 22.74
N SER A 779 -7.69 -38.96 22.68
CA SER A 779 -8.25 -37.90 23.51
C SER A 779 -7.33 -36.67 23.63
N MET A 780 -6.80 -36.20 22.50
CA MET A 780 -6.03 -34.95 22.43
C MET A 780 -6.98 -33.76 22.39
N TRP A 781 -8.01 -33.83 21.53
CA TRP A 781 -9.07 -32.82 21.47
C TRP A 781 -10.46 -33.48 21.37
N PRO A 782 -10.84 -34.36 22.33
CA PRO A 782 -12.10 -35.08 22.28
C PRO A 782 -13.29 -34.12 22.41
N SER A 783 -14.48 -34.55 21.96
CA SER A 783 -15.69 -33.76 22.19
C SER A 783 -15.89 -33.52 23.70
N PRO A 784 -16.24 -32.29 24.15
CA PRO A 784 -16.57 -32.07 25.55
C PRO A 784 -17.92 -32.69 25.95
N ASP A 785 -18.72 -33.14 24.98
CA ASP A 785 -20.01 -33.79 25.21
C ASP A 785 -19.83 -35.15 25.93
N PRO A 786 -20.35 -35.29 27.17
CA PRO A 786 -20.29 -36.54 27.91
C PRO A 786 -20.96 -37.73 27.21
N ALA A 787 -21.93 -37.49 26.31
CA ALA A 787 -22.57 -38.55 25.54
C ALA A 787 -21.60 -39.20 24.53
N ILE A 788 -20.61 -38.43 24.05
CA ILE A 788 -19.62 -38.88 23.08
C ILE A 788 -18.37 -39.40 23.79
N SER A 789 -17.79 -38.58 24.67
CA SER A 789 -16.50 -38.82 25.33
C SER A 789 -16.63 -39.44 26.71
N GLY A 790 -17.83 -39.81 27.15
CA GLY A 790 -18.10 -40.35 28.47
C GLY A 790 -18.16 -39.27 29.58
N PRO A 791 -18.75 -39.60 30.75
CA PRO A 791 -18.80 -38.70 31.89
C PRO A 791 -17.39 -38.36 32.41
N LEU A 792 -17.24 -37.23 33.11
CA LEU A 792 -15.94 -36.81 33.66
C LEU A 792 -15.32 -37.90 34.55
N GLY A 793 -16.14 -38.58 35.36
CA GLY A 793 -15.70 -39.66 36.25
C GLY A 793 -15.15 -40.91 35.55
N SER A 794 -15.42 -41.07 34.25
CA SER A 794 -14.96 -42.21 33.44
C SER A 794 -14.89 -41.81 31.97
N PRO A 795 -13.88 -41.02 31.56
CA PRO A 795 -13.72 -40.62 30.16
C PRO A 795 -13.49 -41.84 29.29
N ARG A 796 -14.12 -41.86 28.12
CA ARG A 796 -13.85 -42.84 27.08
C ARG A 796 -12.57 -42.43 26.35
N ALA A 797 -11.66 -43.38 26.11
CA ALA A 797 -10.53 -43.17 25.23
C ALA A 797 -11.05 -42.98 23.79
N MET A 798 -10.94 -41.76 23.26
CA MET A 798 -11.41 -41.40 21.94
C MET A 798 -10.24 -41.40 20.96
N PRO A 799 -10.27 -42.16 19.86
CA PRO A 799 -9.20 -42.10 18.87
C PRO A 799 -9.18 -40.73 18.20
N GLU A 800 -8.02 -40.08 18.13
CA GLU A 800 -7.87 -38.78 17.45
C GLU A 800 -7.71 -38.93 15.93
N THR A 801 -7.27 -40.09 15.48
CA THR A 801 -7.05 -40.41 14.07
C THR A 801 -7.62 -41.76 13.68
N SER A 802 -8.01 -41.88 12.41
CA SER A 802 -8.25 -43.17 11.77
C SER A 802 -6.93 -43.93 11.54
N GLY A 803 -7.02 -45.24 11.32
CA GLY A 803 -5.87 -46.09 11.01
C GLY A 803 -5.15 -46.70 12.23
N LEU A 804 -5.63 -46.43 13.45
CA LEU A 804 -5.12 -47.08 14.65
C LEU A 804 -5.53 -48.57 14.68
N PRO A 805 -4.59 -49.49 14.99
CA PRO A 805 -4.95 -50.90 15.14
C PRO A 805 -5.86 -51.06 16.37
N PRO A 806 -6.84 -52.00 16.35
CA PRO A 806 -7.75 -52.21 17.49
C PRO A 806 -7.03 -52.48 18.82
N SER A 807 -5.83 -53.07 18.80
CA SER A 807 -5.03 -53.31 20.00
C SER A 807 -4.62 -52.03 20.73
N SER A 808 -4.49 -50.89 20.04
CA SER A 808 -4.08 -49.63 20.67
C SER A 808 -5.07 -49.11 21.71
N PHE A 809 -6.36 -49.47 21.59
CA PHE A 809 -7.37 -49.10 22.59
C PHE A 809 -7.14 -49.77 23.95
N ALA A 810 -6.59 -50.99 23.97
CA ALA A 810 -6.29 -51.70 25.21
C ALA A 810 -5.01 -51.19 25.88
N GLU A 811 -4.15 -50.50 25.13
CA GLU A 811 -2.86 -50.00 25.59
C GLU A 811 -2.94 -48.69 26.37
N VAL A 812 -4.04 -47.93 26.25
CA VAL A 812 -4.16 -46.59 26.82
C VAL A 812 -5.36 -46.45 27.74
N THR A 813 -5.20 -45.70 28.81
CA THR A 813 -6.29 -45.26 29.68
C THR A 813 -6.22 -43.76 29.83
N VAL A 814 -7.35 -43.09 29.60
CA VAL A 814 -7.46 -41.62 29.63
C VAL A 814 -8.12 -41.22 30.93
N VAL A 815 -7.48 -40.31 31.66
CA VAL A 815 -8.02 -39.72 32.89
C VAL A 815 -8.11 -38.18 32.75
N PRO A 816 -9.03 -37.50 33.45
CA PRO A 816 -9.06 -36.05 33.44
C PRO A 816 -7.91 -35.47 34.28
N PHE A 817 -7.26 -34.42 33.75
CA PHE A 817 -6.23 -33.65 34.47
C PHE A 817 -6.86 -32.87 35.63
N ASN A 818 -6.10 -32.67 36.72
CA ASN A 818 -6.56 -32.05 37.97
C ASN A 818 -7.72 -32.78 38.68
N GLU A 819 -7.87 -34.09 38.46
CA GLU A 819 -8.87 -34.92 39.15
C GLU A 819 -8.20 -36.03 39.97
N PRO A 820 -7.73 -35.72 41.20
CA PRO A 820 -6.91 -36.64 42.00
C PRO A 820 -7.63 -37.94 42.36
N GLU A 821 -8.91 -37.87 42.70
CA GLU A 821 -9.69 -39.07 43.07
C GLU A 821 -9.86 -40.04 41.90
N ILE A 822 -10.04 -39.54 40.69
CA ILE A 822 -10.22 -40.36 39.49
C ILE A 822 -8.90 -41.04 39.13
N LEU A 823 -7.79 -40.31 39.20
CA LEU A 823 -6.46 -40.88 39.00
C LEU A 823 -6.17 -41.99 40.02
N LEU A 824 -6.41 -41.75 41.31
CA LEU A 824 -6.18 -42.74 42.37
C LEU A 824 -7.01 -44.01 42.15
N LYS A 825 -8.31 -43.88 41.89
CA LYS A 825 -9.19 -45.02 41.57
C LYS A 825 -8.70 -45.79 40.35
N THR A 826 -8.23 -45.08 39.31
CA THR A 826 -7.68 -45.71 38.10
C THR A 826 -6.40 -46.49 38.43
N LEU A 827 -5.48 -45.90 39.19
CA LEU A 827 -4.23 -46.54 39.60
C LEU A 827 -4.46 -47.74 40.52
N ASP A 828 -5.50 -47.73 41.34
CA ASP A 828 -5.86 -48.88 42.19
C ASP A 828 -6.37 -50.07 41.36
N VAL A 829 -7.03 -49.81 40.22
CA VAL A 829 -7.54 -50.86 39.32
C VAL A 829 -6.46 -51.38 38.36
N ILE A 830 -5.76 -50.49 37.65
CA ILE A 830 -4.85 -50.88 36.55
C ILE A 830 -3.38 -50.53 36.79
N GLY A 831 -3.01 -49.99 37.95
CA GLY A 831 -1.64 -49.52 38.21
C GLY A 831 -0.59 -50.62 38.08
N HIS A 832 -0.94 -51.86 38.41
CA HIS A 832 -0.05 -53.03 38.28
C HIS A 832 0.22 -53.44 36.82
N GLU A 833 -0.66 -53.09 35.88
CA GLU A 833 -0.49 -53.28 34.43
C GLU A 833 0.10 -52.04 33.73
N THR A 834 0.25 -50.93 34.45
CA THR A 834 0.64 -49.63 33.90
C THR A 834 2.15 -49.47 33.89
N ALA A 835 2.72 -49.30 32.71
CA ALA A 835 4.14 -49.00 32.50
C ALA A 835 4.46 -47.54 32.79
N ALA A 836 3.62 -46.61 32.30
CA ALA A 836 3.86 -45.19 32.45
C ALA A 836 2.58 -44.38 32.69
N VAL A 837 2.75 -43.29 33.44
CA VAL A 837 1.84 -42.15 33.44
C VAL A 837 2.55 -41.03 32.69
N ILE A 838 1.97 -40.54 31.60
CA ILE A 838 2.52 -39.44 30.80
C ILE A 838 1.61 -38.23 30.83
N LEU A 839 2.18 -37.04 31.05
CA LEU A 839 1.46 -35.78 31.09
C LEU A 839 2.31 -34.59 30.63
N GLU A 840 1.65 -33.55 30.14
CA GLU A 840 2.24 -32.21 30.03
C GLU A 840 2.12 -31.55 31.42
N PRO A 841 3.22 -31.12 32.04
CA PRO A 841 3.17 -30.48 33.36
C PRO A 841 2.51 -29.11 33.31
N ILE A 842 2.46 -28.48 32.13
CA ILE A 842 1.58 -27.36 31.80
C ILE A 842 0.93 -27.72 30.48
N ASN A 843 -0.38 -27.94 30.46
CA ASN A 843 -1.09 -28.28 29.24
C ASN A 843 -1.36 -27.01 28.42
N TYR A 844 -0.40 -26.68 27.56
CA TYR A 844 -0.52 -25.56 26.64
C TYR A 844 -1.41 -25.88 25.43
N ASP A 845 -1.48 -27.16 25.02
CA ASP A 845 -2.32 -27.63 23.92
C ASP A 845 -3.83 -27.57 24.22
N ALA A 846 -4.22 -27.37 25.48
CA ALA A 846 -5.56 -27.01 25.93
C ALA A 846 -5.65 -25.58 26.51
N GLY A 847 -4.69 -24.70 26.19
CA GLY A 847 -4.76 -23.27 26.52
C GLY A 847 -4.11 -22.87 27.86
N CYS A 848 -2.95 -23.44 28.17
CA CYS A 848 -2.19 -23.11 29.38
C CYS A 848 -2.93 -23.51 30.68
N VAL A 849 -3.46 -24.72 30.72
CA VAL A 849 -4.01 -25.32 31.94
C VAL A 849 -2.86 -25.76 32.84
N VAL A 850 -2.79 -25.20 34.03
CA VAL A 850 -1.76 -25.49 35.05
C VAL A 850 -2.27 -26.53 36.05
N PRO A 851 -1.37 -27.29 36.69
CA PRO A 851 -1.75 -28.23 37.75
C PRO A 851 -2.31 -27.46 38.95
N ASP A 852 -3.34 -28.03 39.57
CA ASP A 852 -3.80 -27.57 40.87
C ASP A 852 -2.70 -27.80 41.92
N PRO A 853 -2.61 -26.96 42.97
CA PRO A 853 -1.60 -27.13 44.01
C PRO A 853 -1.57 -28.56 44.59
N GLY A 854 -0.39 -29.18 44.63
CA GLY A 854 -0.21 -30.54 45.14
C GLY A 854 -0.52 -31.67 44.15
N TYR A 855 -1.03 -31.36 42.95
CA TYR A 855 -1.44 -32.40 41.99
C TYR A 855 -0.24 -33.15 41.38
N LEU A 856 0.83 -32.45 40.99
CA LEU A 856 2.01 -33.10 40.42
C LEU A 856 2.76 -33.93 41.47
N GLU A 857 2.81 -33.45 42.71
CA GLU A 857 3.39 -34.16 43.86
C GLU A 857 2.62 -35.44 44.16
N LEU A 858 1.29 -35.39 44.09
CA LEU A 858 0.43 -36.57 44.16
C LEU A 858 0.78 -37.56 43.04
N VAL A 859 0.80 -37.12 41.77
CA VAL A 859 1.12 -38.01 40.63
C VAL A 859 2.49 -38.65 40.82
N ARG A 860 3.50 -37.86 41.21
CA ARG A 860 4.87 -38.34 41.46
C ARG A 860 4.90 -39.40 42.56
N ARG A 861 4.30 -39.12 43.71
CA ARG A 861 4.27 -40.06 44.84
C ARG A 861 3.57 -41.37 44.48
N GLU A 862 2.42 -41.29 43.81
CA GLU A 862 1.59 -42.48 43.53
C GLU A 862 2.18 -43.36 42.42
N THR A 863 2.90 -42.76 41.45
CA THR A 863 3.65 -43.50 40.42
C THR A 863 4.86 -44.21 41.02
N GLU A 864 5.64 -43.51 41.85
CA GLU A 864 6.79 -44.08 42.55
C GLU A 864 6.39 -45.27 43.43
N LYS A 865 5.36 -45.10 44.27
CA LYS A 865 4.80 -46.14 45.14
C LYS A 865 4.43 -47.43 44.39
N ARG A 866 4.06 -47.34 43.11
CA ARG A 866 3.57 -48.46 42.28
C ARG A 866 4.59 -48.95 41.26
N GLY A 867 5.80 -48.38 41.25
CA GLY A 867 6.82 -48.68 40.24
C GLY A 867 6.34 -48.36 38.81
N ILE A 868 5.56 -47.29 38.65
CA ILE A 868 5.11 -46.79 37.35
C ILE A 868 6.06 -45.65 36.95
N VAL A 869 6.51 -45.63 35.70
CA VAL A 869 7.39 -44.58 35.20
C VAL A 869 6.57 -43.30 34.98
N LEU A 870 6.91 -42.23 35.68
CA LEU A 870 6.34 -40.90 35.42
C LEU A 870 7.11 -40.22 34.29
N ILE A 871 6.39 -39.82 33.24
CA ILE A 871 6.93 -39.12 32.09
C ILE A 871 6.33 -37.71 32.03
N PHE A 872 7.18 -36.67 32.12
CA PHE A 872 6.75 -35.33 31.74
C PHE A 872 7.05 -35.06 30.27
N ASP A 873 6.00 -34.77 29.51
CA ASP A 873 6.12 -34.21 28.18
C ASP A 873 6.34 -32.70 28.28
N GLU A 874 7.60 -32.31 28.20
CA GLU A 874 8.04 -30.91 28.20
C GLU A 874 8.40 -30.42 26.79
N ILE A 875 7.85 -31.05 25.73
CA ILE A 875 8.09 -30.59 24.35
C ILE A 875 7.61 -29.14 24.18
N LEU A 876 6.52 -28.75 24.85
CA LEU A 876 5.98 -27.39 24.81
C LEU A 876 6.33 -26.54 26.05
N SER A 877 6.32 -27.14 27.24
CA SER A 877 6.61 -26.41 28.50
C SER A 877 8.10 -26.17 28.74
N GLY A 878 8.96 -27.00 28.17
CA GLY A 878 10.41 -26.88 28.32
C GLY A 878 10.89 -25.48 27.93
N PHE A 879 11.70 -24.89 28.83
CA PHE A 879 12.32 -23.57 28.66
C PHE A 879 11.33 -22.38 28.59
N ARG A 880 10.05 -22.52 28.96
CA ARG A 880 9.08 -21.39 28.95
C ARG A 880 9.00 -20.60 30.24
N THR A 881 9.27 -21.26 31.35
CA THR A 881 9.18 -20.71 32.71
C THR A 881 10.56 -20.50 33.35
N GLY A 882 11.59 -21.12 32.79
CA GLY A 882 12.97 -21.09 33.26
C GLY A 882 13.82 -22.13 32.52
N VAL A 883 15.14 -22.07 32.68
CA VAL A 883 16.10 -22.99 32.03
C VAL A 883 15.77 -24.46 32.36
N SER A 884 15.33 -24.73 33.59
CA SER A 884 15.00 -26.07 34.07
C SER A 884 13.58 -26.56 33.76
N GLY A 885 12.86 -25.87 32.86
CA GLY A 885 11.51 -26.26 32.44
C GLY A 885 10.46 -26.18 33.55
N ALA A 886 9.33 -26.83 33.31
CA ALA A 886 8.22 -26.88 34.26
C ALA A 886 8.55 -27.75 35.49
N GLN A 887 9.35 -28.81 35.33
CA GLN A 887 9.80 -29.61 36.48
C GLN A 887 10.61 -28.79 37.49
N GLY A 888 11.49 -27.88 37.02
CA GLY A 888 12.19 -26.94 37.90
C GLY A 888 11.26 -25.88 38.48
N TYR A 889 10.30 -25.38 37.69
CA TYR A 889 9.34 -24.37 38.13
C TYR A 889 8.39 -24.88 39.24
N PHE A 890 7.86 -26.10 39.10
CA PHE A 890 6.98 -26.72 40.08
C PHE A 890 7.73 -27.51 41.17
N GLY A 891 9.04 -27.73 41.01
CA GLY A 891 9.84 -28.50 41.97
C GLY A 891 9.48 -30.00 42.01
N VAL A 892 9.01 -30.58 40.91
CA VAL A 892 8.64 -32.00 40.81
C VAL A 892 9.43 -32.67 39.69
N THR A 893 10.27 -33.64 40.04
CA THR A 893 11.13 -34.37 39.10
C THR A 893 10.48 -35.68 38.62
N PRO A 894 10.22 -35.86 37.32
CA PRO A 894 9.71 -37.11 36.76
C PRO A 894 10.83 -38.16 36.62
N ASP A 895 10.48 -39.41 36.28
CA ASP A 895 11.49 -40.45 36.01
C ASP A 895 12.13 -40.26 34.63
N LEU A 896 11.32 -39.87 33.65
CA LEU A 896 11.73 -39.49 32.30
C LEU A 896 11.09 -38.15 31.95
N SER A 897 11.73 -37.36 31.10
CA SER A 897 11.06 -36.25 30.43
C SER A 897 11.50 -36.11 28.97
N THR A 898 10.67 -35.42 28.19
CA THR A 898 10.94 -35.12 26.78
C THR A 898 10.99 -33.63 26.55
N VAL A 899 12.00 -33.13 25.83
CA VAL A 899 12.15 -31.72 25.47
C VAL A 899 12.39 -31.54 23.98
N GLY A 900 12.09 -30.36 23.44
CA GLY A 900 12.18 -30.10 22.00
C GLY A 900 11.77 -28.68 21.68
N LYS A 901 11.18 -28.48 20.49
CA LYS A 901 10.68 -27.17 19.99
C LYS A 901 11.73 -26.06 20.15
N ALA A 902 11.68 -25.33 21.26
CA ALA A 902 12.62 -24.24 21.55
C ALA A 902 14.07 -24.70 21.65
N LEU A 903 14.31 -25.93 22.14
CA LEU A 903 15.67 -26.49 22.21
C LEU A 903 16.40 -26.42 20.88
N GLY A 904 15.70 -26.64 19.77
CA GLY A 904 16.31 -26.62 18.45
C GLY A 904 16.55 -25.22 17.88
N GLY A 905 16.11 -24.15 18.54
CA GLY A 905 16.38 -22.79 18.07
C GLY A 905 15.79 -22.45 16.69
N GLY A 906 14.80 -23.23 16.22
CA GLY A 906 14.25 -23.11 14.86
C GLY A 906 14.63 -24.25 13.91
N VAL A 907 15.53 -25.17 14.29
CA VAL A 907 15.82 -26.40 13.54
C VAL A 907 15.29 -27.66 14.27
N PRO A 908 15.07 -28.79 13.56
CA PRO A 908 14.53 -30.01 14.18
C PRO A 908 15.48 -30.62 15.22
N LEU A 909 15.14 -30.48 16.50
CA LEU A 909 15.82 -31.13 17.62
C LEU A 909 14.83 -31.42 18.74
N SER A 910 14.86 -32.67 19.20
CA SER A 910 14.19 -33.11 20.41
C SER A 910 15.09 -34.05 21.19
N ALA A 911 14.81 -34.20 22.48
CA ALA A 911 15.53 -35.11 23.35
C ALA A 911 14.56 -35.80 24.30
N PHE A 912 14.91 -37.00 24.73
CA PHE A 912 14.30 -37.67 25.87
C PHE A 912 15.41 -38.12 26.79
N GLY A 913 15.19 -37.95 28.09
CA GLY A 913 16.18 -38.22 29.11
C GLY A 913 15.52 -38.50 30.44
N GLY A 914 16.31 -38.92 31.42
CA GLY A 914 15.78 -39.36 32.69
C GLY A 914 16.84 -40.02 33.54
N ARG A 915 16.37 -40.76 34.55
CA ARG A 915 17.21 -41.56 35.43
C ARG A 915 18.12 -42.53 34.65
N ALA A 916 19.35 -42.67 35.09
CA ALA A 916 20.36 -43.46 34.42
C ALA A 916 20.02 -44.95 34.34
N ASP A 917 19.31 -45.49 35.33
CA ASP A 917 18.87 -46.90 35.35
C ASP A 917 17.85 -47.18 34.24
N LEU A 918 16.86 -46.29 34.05
CA LEU A 918 15.91 -46.37 32.94
C LEU A 918 16.60 -46.18 31.60
N MET A 919 17.43 -45.14 31.46
CA MET A 919 18.13 -44.86 30.20
C MET A 919 19.10 -45.97 29.78
N SER A 920 19.62 -46.75 30.74
CA SER A 920 20.49 -47.91 30.46
C SER A 920 19.76 -49.10 29.83
N VAL A 921 18.42 -49.10 29.82
CA VAL A 921 17.62 -50.11 29.10
C VAL A 921 17.70 -49.94 27.58
N LEU A 922 18.16 -48.78 27.08
CA LEU A 922 18.39 -48.55 25.66
C LEU A 922 19.60 -49.32 25.12
N SER A 923 19.52 -49.78 23.89
CA SER A 923 20.67 -50.31 23.14
C SER A 923 21.76 -49.24 22.96
N PRO A 924 23.06 -49.57 23.11
CA PRO A 924 23.63 -50.91 23.21
C PRO A 924 23.73 -51.49 24.64
N THR A 925 23.36 -50.75 25.69
CA THR A 925 23.46 -51.23 27.07
C THR A 925 22.32 -52.16 27.49
N GLY A 926 21.15 -52.00 26.88
CA GLY A 926 19.96 -52.81 27.14
C GLY A 926 19.18 -53.18 25.87
N PRO A 927 18.02 -53.83 26.03
CA PRO A 927 17.28 -54.44 24.92
C PRO A 927 16.45 -53.46 24.08
N ALA A 928 16.16 -52.25 24.57
CA ALA A 928 15.27 -51.32 23.87
C ALA A 928 16.01 -50.55 22.75
N ILE A 929 15.63 -50.78 21.49
CA ILE A 929 16.29 -50.12 20.36
C ILE A 929 15.86 -48.65 20.24
N HIS A 930 16.86 -47.77 20.07
CA HIS A 930 16.73 -46.39 19.64
C HIS A 930 17.79 -46.10 18.57
N THR A 931 17.37 -45.67 17.39
CA THR A 931 18.24 -45.32 16.27
C THR A 931 17.55 -44.29 15.36
N GLY A 932 18.33 -43.57 14.56
CA GLY A 932 17.85 -42.62 13.56
C GLY A 932 19.02 -41.93 12.86
N THR A 933 19.01 -41.92 11.52
CA THR A 933 20.13 -41.38 10.71
C THR A 933 20.44 -39.92 11.02
N TYR A 934 19.41 -39.11 11.28
CA TYR A 934 19.53 -37.67 11.55
C TYR A 934 19.47 -37.32 13.04
N ASN A 935 19.43 -38.30 13.93
CA ASN A 935 19.42 -38.01 15.36
C ASN A 935 20.74 -37.30 15.73
N ALA A 936 20.62 -36.08 16.27
CA ALA A 936 21.75 -35.24 16.70
C ALA A 936 22.88 -35.06 15.66
N HIS A 937 22.54 -34.86 14.38
CA HIS A 937 23.55 -34.34 13.44
C HIS A 937 23.98 -32.91 13.84
N LEU A 938 25.10 -32.43 13.30
CA LEU A 938 25.80 -31.26 13.85
C LEU A 938 25.00 -29.95 13.87
N ILE A 939 24.12 -29.73 12.88
CA ILE A 939 23.31 -28.51 12.76
C ILE A 939 22.39 -28.30 13.97
N PRO A 940 21.45 -29.22 14.29
CA PRO A 940 20.60 -29.06 15.46
C PRO A 940 21.39 -29.06 16.77
N VAL A 941 22.50 -29.79 16.85
CA VAL A 941 23.33 -29.83 18.06
C VAL A 941 23.94 -28.47 18.37
N ARG A 942 24.60 -27.86 17.38
CA ARG A 942 25.19 -26.51 17.50
C ARG A 942 24.12 -25.45 17.79
N ALA A 943 22.97 -25.55 17.10
CA ALA A 943 21.84 -24.67 17.36
C ALA A 943 21.31 -24.81 18.81
N GLY A 944 21.26 -26.04 19.34
CA GLY A 944 20.84 -26.30 20.71
C GLY A 944 21.79 -25.76 21.76
N ILE A 945 23.10 -25.89 21.56
CA ILE A 945 24.12 -25.29 22.43
C ILE A 945 23.95 -23.76 22.44
N ALA A 946 23.89 -23.14 21.27
CA ALA A 946 23.69 -21.69 21.16
C ALA A 946 22.36 -21.22 21.75
N PHE A 947 21.30 -22.02 21.63
CA PHE A 947 20.03 -21.75 22.29
C PHE A 947 20.17 -21.76 23.81
N LEU A 948 20.82 -22.77 24.39
CA LEU A 948 21.09 -22.85 25.83
C LEU A 948 21.92 -21.64 26.30
N ASP A 949 22.91 -21.20 25.52
CA ASP A 949 23.68 -19.98 25.84
C ASP A 949 22.81 -18.72 25.92
N VAL A 950 21.87 -18.57 25.00
CA VAL A 950 20.98 -17.41 24.96
C VAL A 950 20.03 -17.41 26.15
N ILE A 951 19.39 -18.55 26.44
CA ILE A 951 18.39 -18.60 27.53
C ILE A 951 19.03 -18.64 28.92
N SER A 952 20.31 -18.99 29.02
CA SER A 952 21.07 -18.95 30.28
C SER A 952 21.53 -17.54 30.66
N ASP A 953 21.31 -16.54 29.80
CA ASP A 953 21.54 -15.14 30.17
C ASP A 953 20.65 -14.75 31.38
N PRO A 954 21.22 -14.18 32.46
CA PRO A 954 20.47 -13.81 33.66
C PRO A 954 19.28 -12.87 33.40
N ASP A 955 19.35 -12.03 32.37
CA ASP A 955 18.32 -11.04 32.05
C ASP A 955 17.22 -11.60 31.12
N PHE A 956 17.44 -12.78 30.51
CA PHE A 956 16.53 -13.37 29.52
C PHE A 956 15.12 -13.63 30.09
N TYR A 957 15.04 -14.42 31.16
CA TYR A 957 13.76 -14.79 31.76
C TYR A 957 13.04 -13.61 32.43
N PRO A 958 13.73 -12.76 33.23
CA PRO A 958 13.13 -11.55 33.76
C PRO A 958 12.42 -10.71 32.68
N GLU A 959 13.06 -10.51 31.52
CA GLU A 959 12.49 -9.67 30.47
C GLU A 959 11.33 -10.34 29.73
N VAL A 960 11.49 -11.58 29.26
CA VAL A 960 10.41 -12.26 28.51
C VAL A 960 9.16 -12.48 29.37
N LEU A 961 9.33 -12.72 30.68
CA LEU A 961 8.22 -12.87 31.63
C LEU A 961 7.57 -11.51 31.92
N ARG A 962 8.33 -10.42 32.03
CA ARG A 962 7.81 -9.06 32.14
C ARG A 962 6.93 -8.71 30.94
N LEU A 963 7.41 -8.93 29.72
CA LEU A 963 6.66 -8.68 28.48
C LEU A 963 5.39 -9.54 28.39
N SER A 964 5.48 -10.83 28.75
CA SER A 964 4.32 -11.73 28.79
C SER A 964 3.23 -11.20 29.74
N ASN A 965 3.62 -10.73 30.93
CA ASN A 965 2.69 -10.17 31.92
C ASN A 965 2.03 -8.87 31.45
N ILE A 966 2.76 -8.01 30.77
CA ILE A 966 2.20 -6.80 30.14
C ILE A 966 1.17 -7.20 29.09
N LEU A 967 1.53 -8.11 28.17
CA LEU A 967 0.61 -8.57 27.13
C LEU A 967 -0.68 -9.15 27.70
N HIS A 968 -0.60 -10.04 28.69
CA HIS A 968 -1.79 -10.63 29.30
C HIS A 968 -2.68 -9.56 29.94
N THR A 969 -2.08 -8.55 30.56
CA THR A 969 -2.79 -7.44 31.19
C THR A 969 -3.50 -6.58 30.14
N GLU A 970 -2.79 -6.19 29.09
CA GLU A 970 -3.33 -5.32 28.04
C GLU A 970 -4.37 -6.03 27.17
N LEU A 971 -4.22 -7.33 26.89
CA LEU A 971 -5.25 -8.12 26.21
C LEU A 971 -6.55 -8.20 27.04
N ARG A 972 -6.45 -8.42 28.37
CA ARG A 972 -7.64 -8.41 29.24
C ARG A 972 -8.35 -7.05 29.21
N LYS A 973 -7.59 -5.96 29.28
CA LYS A 973 -8.14 -4.60 29.16
C LYS A 973 -8.80 -4.40 27.80
N ALA A 974 -8.14 -4.77 26.71
CA ALA A 974 -8.66 -4.65 25.35
C ALA A 974 -10.01 -5.37 25.17
N PHE A 975 -10.11 -6.63 25.59
CA PHE A 975 -11.36 -7.39 25.49
C PHE A 975 -12.47 -6.82 26.39
N ALA A 976 -12.14 -6.44 27.63
CA ALA A 976 -13.10 -5.82 28.54
C ALA A 976 -13.63 -4.49 28.00
N SER A 977 -12.76 -3.61 27.49
CA SER A 977 -13.16 -2.33 26.90
C SER A 977 -13.98 -2.48 25.62
N ALA A 978 -13.77 -3.56 24.86
CA ALA A 978 -14.56 -3.87 23.68
C ALA A 978 -15.90 -4.57 24.00
N GLY A 979 -16.13 -4.97 25.27
CA GLY A 979 -17.31 -5.74 25.67
C GLY A 979 -17.36 -7.15 25.11
N LEU A 980 -16.20 -7.75 24.80
CA LEU A 980 -16.11 -9.10 24.26
C LEU A 980 -15.68 -10.07 25.38
N PRO A 981 -16.51 -11.06 25.78
CA PRO A 981 -16.14 -12.01 26.84
C PRO A 981 -15.01 -12.93 26.35
N VAL A 982 -13.83 -12.76 26.95
CA VAL A 982 -12.64 -13.57 26.67
C VAL A 982 -11.88 -13.82 27.97
N ARG A 983 -11.65 -15.09 28.30
CA ARG A 983 -10.74 -15.49 29.37
C ARG A 983 -9.30 -15.57 28.84
N VAL A 984 -8.42 -14.71 29.36
CA VAL A 984 -6.98 -14.72 29.04
C VAL A 984 -6.17 -15.36 30.17
N GLN A 985 -5.50 -16.47 29.86
CA GLN A 985 -4.74 -17.28 30.82
C GLN A 985 -3.36 -17.61 30.26
N GLY A 986 -2.29 -17.34 31.02
CA GLY A 986 -0.92 -17.56 30.54
C GLY A 986 0.07 -17.78 31.66
N LEU A 987 1.15 -18.49 31.34
CA LEU A 987 2.29 -18.79 32.21
C LEU A 987 3.51 -18.93 31.30
N GLY A 988 4.60 -18.25 31.64
CA GLY A 988 5.76 -18.15 30.75
C GLY A 988 5.45 -17.37 29.47
N ALA A 989 6.21 -17.63 28.41
CA ALA A 989 6.04 -17.00 27.09
C ALA A 989 4.85 -17.55 26.25
N ARG A 990 3.90 -18.25 26.88
CA ARG A 990 2.73 -18.86 26.21
C ARG A 990 1.45 -18.55 26.99
N PHE A 991 0.35 -18.43 26.26
CA PHE A 991 -0.95 -18.07 26.82
C PHE A 991 -2.10 -18.52 25.94
N ALA A 992 -3.31 -18.31 26.45
CA ALA A 992 -4.55 -18.66 25.82
C ALA A 992 -5.59 -17.57 25.88
N MET A 993 -6.47 -17.61 24.89
CA MET A 993 -7.64 -16.75 24.76
C MET A 993 -8.87 -17.64 24.53
N TYR A 994 -9.69 -17.81 25.57
CA TYR A 994 -10.93 -18.57 25.49
C TYR A 994 -12.11 -17.62 25.25
N PHE A 995 -12.48 -17.48 23.98
CA PHE A 995 -13.60 -16.64 23.56
C PHE A 995 -14.94 -17.20 24.06
N GLY A 996 -15.85 -16.30 24.45
CA GLY A 996 -17.18 -16.68 24.95
C GLY A 996 -17.19 -17.15 26.40
N LEU A 997 -16.04 -17.18 27.08
CA LEU A 997 -15.96 -17.42 28.52
C LEU A 997 -15.76 -16.08 29.24
N GLU A 998 -16.46 -15.91 30.36
CA GLU A 998 -16.29 -14.74 31.21
C GLU A 998 -14.86 -14.66 31.77
N PRO A 999 -14.27 -13.46 31.96
CA PRO A 999 -12.87 -13.30 32.34
C PRO A 999 -12.45 -13.98 33.67
N ASP A 1000 -13.41 -14.24 34.56
CA ASP A 1000 -13.26 -14.82 35.90
C ASP A 1000 -13.47 -16.35 35.96
N VAL A 1001 -13.98 -16.96 34.88
CA VAL A 1001 -14.17 -18.41 34.78
C VAL A 1001 -12.83 -19.14 34.93
N GLN A 1002 -12.82 -20.16 35.78
CA GLN A 1002 -11.65 -21.00 36.04
C GLN A 1002 -11.53 -22.11 35.00
N VAL A 1003 -10.43 -22.09 34.24
CA VAL A 1003 -10.10 -23.12 33.24
C VAL A 1003 -8.98 -24.01 33.78
N THR A 1004 -9.37 -25.05 34.53
CA THR A 1004 -8.46 -25.95 35.25
C THR A 1004 -8.33 -27.34 34.63
N ARG A 1005 -9.08 -27.63 33.56
CA ARG A 1005 -9.08 -28.93 32.87
C ARG A 1005 -9.54 -28.78 31.42
N TYR A 1006 -9.24 -29.78 30.58
CA TYR A 1006 -9.59 -29.78 29.16
C TYR A 1006 -11.07 -29.47 28.90
N ARG A 1007 -11.99 -30.10 29.63
CA ARG A 1007 -13.43 -29.90 29.41
C ARG A 1007 -13.90 -28.47 29.67
N HIS A 1008 -13.18 -27.67 30.46
CA HIS A 1008 -13.44 -26.24 30.60
C HIS A 1008 -12.91 -25.45 29.40
N ALA A 1009 -11.71 -25.79 28.93
CA ALA A 1009 -11.11 -25.14 27.76
C ALA A 1009 -11.93 -25.41 26.48
N ALA A 1010 -12.46 -26.61 26.35
CA ALA A 1010 -13.17 -27.08 25.17
C ALA A 1010 -14.53 -26.39 24.91
N THR A 1011 -15.07 -25.64 25.88
CA THR A 1011 -16.36 -24.95 25.74
C THR A 1011 -16.26 -23.57 25.09
N TYR A 1012 -15.06 -23.11 24.73
CA TYR A 1012 -14.87 -21.80 24.09
C TYR A 1012 -15.62 -21.68 22.74
N ASP A 1013 -16.03 -20.45 22.41
CA ASP A 1013 -16.70 -20.13 21.15
C ASP A 1013 -15.69 -20.07 19.99
N ARG A 1014 -15.61 -21.18 19.26
CA ARG A 1014 -14.76 -21.36 18.07
C ARG A 1014 -15.11 -20.40 16.94
N ILE A 1015 -16.40 -20.05 16.77
CA ILE A 1015 -16.85 -19.17 15.69
C ILE A 1015 -16.42 -17.75 15.97
N LEU A 1016 -16.61 -17.31 17.22
CA LEU A 1016 -16.19 -16.00 17.69
C LEU A 1016 -14.67 -15.83 17.60
N HIS A 1017 -13.92 -16.84 18.05
CA HIS A 1017 -12.46 -16.83 17.91
C HIS A 1017 -12.05 -16.75 16.43
N ARG A 1018 -12.68 -17.53 15.53
CA ARG A 1018 -12.37 -17.47 14.10
C ARG A 1018 -12.57 -16.08 13.50
N ALA A 1019 -13.70 -15.43 13.84
CA ALA A 1019 -14.01 -14.08 13.37
C ALA A 1019 -12.96 -13.07 13.87
N TRP A 1020 -12.61 -13.12 15.15
CA TRP A 1020 -11.59 -12.23 15.74
C TRP A 1020 -10.20 -12.46 15.14
N ALA A 1021 -9.78 -13.72 14.99
CA ALA A 1021 -8.48 -14.06 14.41
C ALA A 1021 -8.37 -13.55 12.97
N LYS A 1022 -9.45 -13.62 12.17
CA LYS A 1022 -9.48 -13.04 10.82
C LYS A 1022 -9.24 -11.52 10.86
N GLU A 1023 -9.88 -10.82 11.78
CA GLU A 1023 -9.73 -9.37 11.95
C GLU A 1023 -8.32 -8.96 12.43
N MET A 1024 -7.69 -9.77 13.28
CA MET A 1024 -6.30 -9.58 13.70
C MET A 1024 -5.33 -9.69 12.52
N VAL A 1025 -5.50 -10.71 11.68
CA VAL A 1025 -4.62 -10.88 10.52
C VAL A 1025 -4.81 -9.74 9.52
N LYS A 1026 -6.05 -9.26 9.27
CA LYS A 1026 -6.26 -8.07 8.44
C LYS A 1026 -5.47 -6.84 8.93
N ARG A 1027 -5.31 -6.73 10.25
CA ARG A 1027 -4.58 -5.64 10.95
C ARG A 1027 -3.09 -5.92 11.14
N GLY A 1028 -2.52 -6.95 10.51
CA GLY A 1028 -1.08 -7.18 10.53
C GLY A 1028 -0.56 -7.91 11.77
N VAL A 1029 -1.41 -8.62 12.52
CA VAL A 1029 -0.95 -9.57 13.56
C VAL A 1029 -1.33 -10.97 13.15
N TYR A 1030 -0.34 -11.83 12.97
CA TYR A 1030 -0.58 -13.21 12.61
C TYR A 1030 -0.95 -14.04 13.84
N THR A 1031 -2.14 -14.63 13.81
CA THR A 1031 -2.63 -15.58 14.81
C THR A 1031 -3.49 -16.65 14.14
N THR A 1032 -3.79 -17.72 14.86
CA THR A 1032 -4.64 -18.82 14.39
C THR A 1032 -5.86 -18.96 15.31
N PRO A 1033 -6.99 -19.52 14.82
CA PRO A 1033 -8.22 -19.62 15.61
C PRO A 1033 -8.22 -20.81 16.59
N VAL A 1034 -7.09 -21.06 17.22
CA VAL A 1034 -6.90 -22.07 18.26
C VAL A 1034 -6.58 -21.34 19.56
N TRP A 1035 -6.97 -21.90 20.70
CA TRP A 1035 -6.83 -21.23 22.01
C TRP A 1035 -5.38 -21.00 22.46
N HIS A 1036 -4.35 -21.49 21.76
CA HIS A 1036 -2.94 -21.45 22.22
C HIS A 1036 -2.10 -20.47 21.40
N HIS A 1037 -1.46 -19.53 22.09
CA HIS A 1037 -0.66 -18.44 21.53
C HIS A 1037 0.63 -18.25 22.33
N GLY A 1038 1.55 -17.43 21.81
CA GLY A 1038 2.76 -17.09 22.54
C GLY A 1038 3.55 -15.96 21.92
N ILE A 1039 4.53 -15.49 22.70
CA ILE A 1039 5.50 -14.49 22.26
C ILE A 1039 6.91 -15.09 22.31
N SER A 1040 7.87 -14.31 21.82
CA SER A 1040 9.29 -14.62 21.85
C SER A 1040 10.05 -13.48 22.55
N ALA A 1041 11.29 -13.75 22.95
CA ALA A 1041 12.18 -12.72 23.51
C ALA A 1041 12.56 -11.61 22.51
N ALA A 1042 12.23 -11.78 21.22
CA ALA A 1042 12.44 -10.75 20.20
C ALA A 1042 11.26 -9.76 20.10
N HIS A 1043 10.15 -10.00 20.81
CA HIS A 1043 9.07 -9.02 20.90
C HIS A 1043 9.50 -7.83 21.74
N SER A 1044 9.24 -6.63 21.26
CA SER A 1044 9.44 -5.41 22.02
C SER A 1044 8.20 -5.05 22.85
N GLU A 1045 8.35 -4.17 23.84
CA GLU A 1045 7.18 -3.61 24.54
C GLU A 1045 6.23 -2.88 23.56
N SER A 1046 6.78 -2.24 22.52
CA SER A 1046 5.98 -1.63 21.45
C SER A 1046 5.14 -2.68 20.69
N ASP A 1047 5.72 -3.84 20.38
CA ASP A 1047 5.00 -4.94 19.72
C ASP A 1047 3.84 -5.40 20.61
N ILE A 1048 4.09 -5.54 21.92
CA ILE A 1048 3.08 -5.96 22.90
C ILE A 1048 1.90 -4.98 22.95
N LEU A 1049 2.18 -3.68 23.03
CA LEU A 1049 1.15 -2.64 23.07
C LEU A 1049 0.38 -2.57 21.74
N GLU A 1050 1.06 -2.75 20.61
CA GLU A 1050 0.45 -2.78 19.31
C GLU A 1050 -0.47 -4.01 19.11
N ILE A 1051 -0.06 -5.19 19.59
CA ILE A 1051 -0.90 -6.39 19.63
C ILE A 1051 -2.20 -6.10 20.40
N ALA A 1052 -2.11 -5.51 21.59
CA ALA A 1052 -3.27 -5.24 22.43
C ALA A 1052 -4.21 -4.20 21.79
N SER A 1053 -3.65 -3.14 21.19
CA SER A 1053 -4.41 -2.13 20.46
C SER A 1053 -5.19 -2.75 19.29
N ARG A 1054 -4.51 -3.54 18.45
CA ARG A 1054 -5.13 -4.24 17.30
C ARG A 1054 -6.15 -5.30 17.76
N ALA A 1055 -5.94 -5.91 18.92
CA ALA A 1055 -6.89 -6.84 19.54
C ALA A 1055 -8.20 -6.16 19.93
N PHE A 1056 -8.12 -4.95 20.52
CA PHE A 1056 -9.29 -4.12 20.84
C PHE A 1056 -10.08 -3.76 19.58
N ASP A 1057 -9.42 -3.26 18.53
CA ASP A 1057 -10.09 -2.89 17.28
C ASP A 1057 -10.72 -4.09 16.58
N SER A 1058 -10.05 -5.25 16.62
CA SER A 1058 -10.58 -6.51 16.08
C SER A 1058 -11.81 -6.97 16.86
N ALA A 1059 -11.79 -6.87 18.20
CA ALA A 1059 -12.92 -7.22 19.05
C ALA A 1059 -14.13 -6.30 18.76
N ARG A 1060 -13.91 -4.99 18.59
CA ARG A 1060 -14.96 -4.05 18.21
C ARG A 1060 -15.58 -4.36 16.85
N ALA A 1061 -14.76 -4.71 15.85
CA ALA A 1061 -15.25 -5.05 14.52
C ALA A 1061 -16.16 -6.28 14.53
N VAL A 1062 -15.79 -7.30 15.30
CA VAL A 1062 -16.60 -8.52 15.49
C VAL A 1062 -17.92 -8.20 16.21
N MET A 1063 -17.88 -7.40 17.27
CA MET A 1063 -19.09 -7.00 18.01
C MET A 1063 -20.03 -6.12 17.18
N GLY A 1064 -19.50 -5.18 16.39
CA GLY A 1064 -20.30 -4.33 15.50
C GLY A 1064 -21.02 -5.13 14.40
N SER A 1065 -20.42 -6.22 13.93
CA SER A 1065 -21.03 -7.10 12.92
C SER A 1065 -22.18 -7.94 13.48
N LYS A 1066 -22.15 -8.31 14.77
CA LYS A 1066 -23.24 -9.04 15.45
C LYS A 1066 -24.49 -8.17 15.61
N VAL A 1067 -24.33 -6.89 15.99
CA VAL A 1067 -25.46 -5.96 16.18
C VAL A 1067 -26.21 -5.68 14.87
N ALA A 1068 -25.51 -5.71 13.74
CA ALA A 1068 -26.09 -5.52 12.41
C ALA A 1068 -26.83 -6.76 11.85
N GLN A 1069 -26.67 -7.94 12.47
CA GLN A 1069 -27.37 -9.18 12.08
C GLN A 1069 -28.56 -9.51 13.00
N SER A 1070 -28.63 -8.87 14.18
CA SER A 1070 -29.72 -9.03 15.15
C SER A 1070 -30.79 -7.93 15.09
N ASN A 1071 -30.54 -6.88 14.30
CA ASN A 1071 -31.50 -5.86 13.88
C ASN A 1071 -31.88 -6.10 12.41
#